data_AF-A0A9Q9R9S5-F1
#
_entry.id   AF-A0A9Q9R9S5-F1
#
_cell.length_a   1.000
_cell.length_b   1.000
_cell.length_c   1.000
_cell.angle_alpha   90.00
_cell.angle_beta   90.00
_cell.angle_gamma   90.00
#
_symmetry.space_group_name_H-M   'P 1'
#
loop_
_entity.id
_entity.type
_entity.pdbx_description
1 polymer ?
#
loop_
_entity_poly.entity_id
_entity_poly.type
_entity_poly.pdbx_seq_one_letter_code
_entity_poly.pdbx_strand_id
1 'polypeptide(L)'
;MRLLALLLCSAALASSTATRRCKLSPFDATWPIDAEWAALNDSISGSLIKTRPSSCYKTNPFNAPLNCNIVEANWTQSTFRANLPESISSLLYANNSCIPPGAPGYNKTAGCHLGGYPSYVVNATSDEQIALAVKWASGRNIRIVKGTGHDLSGRSSGAHSLSIWTRHMLQVEFDSGWRVPGTNKTDTVLIVASGLTYGDAVGHALKYDHVIVSGNDATVGLGGHIQGGGHGPLSSTFGLAVDNMYKVRVVTTQGHILTADATQNQDLLWAIRGGGAGQYGIVTEYVLKAYPTPSVIETSFTISPRAVVQGNHKAGVSISQGFYAFNKSKTDTEKLVQMAIDRIYTFTGNDHSILSIVASNTTVHPTYKGFFEALNAGVDSSVAEKHVKQKTLISYLKRMITNSDPEGSGMAVIGLQGGPGPAKTPRSMRGALLPAWRSTYLHAMSYSLTLDTTLTPTETLEKGARELNDSKEKLWQEWAPDTGAYMNEANPYNPSFKKDFYGAFYSRLLRVKEKYDPTESPWVLSGVGSDAWDYSLDTGKLLRSSVKGQDDLKLNPEDSKLSSLQRSGHHMDSVDASCLCQSSTTGCSTCSWLVPEWANHQLKRTQEEVSLLEIHNFVLPVSLCPCTGECLLYQAEFQVSPCKARNTFTSNSEEIRPMEYLKTSGKDSNYFNVIDTLIFELVSCSDDYKSRPVTSKNKHIKLYYSMSSASGLIELAQSLIEHGPRKTLQTSRRLRAVHNHTTIVDTTHGVYVWEHDSFPTIYVPVVDVKNAKLVDKKNISVELKERAAIAQLVIPAHDSIKEAKVDNIVRFFQDVTLGALSDMVRIEFRSIGKLLNQWFEEDEPIFVHAKDPFKRVDILHSTRPIEVKVNGRTVAKATSSMHLLETGLPTRYYLPLSAVDQSVLSKSPVRSKCPYKGEAEYYNIVIDGKTFENLVWYYNHPTLESAAIARLVCFYNEKVDIILDGELQERPRTKFA
;
A
#
# COMPACT_ATOMS: atom_id res chain seq x y z
N MET A 1 62.34 -43.45 20.30
CA MET A 1 61.71 -43.60 18.96
C MET A 1 60.67 -44.72 19.02
N ARG A 2 59.65 -44.70 18.16
CA ARG A 2 58.44 -45.56 18.16
C ARG A 2 57.56 -45.44 19.44
N LEU A 3 56.59 -44.50 19.44
CA LEU A 3 55.26 -44.60 20.08
C LEU A 3 54.48 -43.26 20.02
N LEU A 4 54.19 -42.73 18.82
CA LEU A 4 53.31 -41.55 18.66
C LEU A 4 52.83 -41.36 17.20
N ALA A 5 52.14 -42.36 16.63
CA ALA A 5 51.70 -42.34 15.23
C ALA A 5 50.46 -43.23 14.95
N LEU A 6 49.46 -43.24 15.85
CA LEU A 6 48.27 -44.10 15.70
C LEU A 6 47.09 -43.64 16.60
N LEU A 7 46.58 -42.40 16.41
CA LEU A 7 45.40 -41.91 17.15
C LEU A 7 44.62 -40.74 16.49
N LEU A 8 44.72 -40.56 15.17
CA LEU A 8 44.03 -39.49 14.41
C LEU A 8 43.40 -40.01 13.11
N CYS A 9 42.42 -40.92 13.19
CA CYS A 9 41.62 -41.34 12.04
C CYS A 9 40.22 -41.88 12.42
N SER A 10 39.49 -41.15 13.28
CA SER A 10 38.11 -41.51 13.68
C SER A 10 37.19 -40.31 13.93
N ALA A 11 37.46 -39.17 13.30
CA ALA A 11 36.48 -38.08 13.21
C ALA A 11 35.47 -38.45 12.11
N ALA A 12 34.29 -38.95 12.49
CA ALA A 12 33.25 -39.35 11.55
C ALA A 12 32.74 -38.15 10.73
N LEU A 13 32.28 -38.40 9.50
CA LEU A 13 31.53 -37.41 8.72
C LEU A 13 30.14 -37.20 9.35
N ALA A 14 30.09 -36.39 10.41
CA ALA A 14 28.86 -35.75 10.86
C ALA A 14 28.42 -34.74 9.80
N SER A 15 27.72 -35.22 8.78
CA SER A 15 26.99 -34.38 7.83
C SER A 15 26.09 -33.44 8.63
N SER A 16 26.44 -32.16 8.67
CA SER A 16 25.67 -31.14 9.38
C SER A 16 24.40 -30.80 8.60
N THR A 17 23.44 -31.74 8.57
CA THR A 17 22.06 -31.45 8.20
C THR A 17 21.58 -30.34 9.12
N ALA A 18 21.35 -29.15 8.57
CA ALA A 18 20.89 -28.00 9.34
C ALA A 18 19.53 -28.34 9.96
N THR A 19 19.52 -28.67 11.25
CA THR A 19 18.31 -29.04 11.98
C THR A 19 17.35 -27.87 11.97
N ARG A 20 16.27 -27.97 11.18
CA ARG A 20 15.20 -26.96 11.12
C ARG A 20 14.73 -26.70 12.56
N ARG A 21 14.89 -25.47 13.05
CA ARG A 21 14.45 -25.09 14.39
C ARG A 21 12.92 -25.04 14.41
N CYS A 22 12.30 -26.08 14.93
CA CYS A 22 10.88 -26.10 15.26
C CYS A 22 10.58 -25.16 16.44
N LYS A 23 9.35 -24.67 16.56
CA LYS A 23 8.75 -24.43 17.89
C LYS A 23 8.36 -25.77 18.52
N LEU A 24 8.45 -25.83 19.85
CA LEU A 24 8.23 -27.06 20.63
C LEU A 24 6.75 -27.50 20.57
N SER A 25 6.50 -28.81 20.48
CA SER A 25 5.16 -29.40 20.39
C SER A 25 4.93 -30.55 21.38
N PRO A 26 3.67 -30.92 21.72
CA PRO A 26 3.35 -32.04 22.61
C PRO A 26 3.84 -33.43 22.16
N PHE A 27 4.40 -33.53 20.95
CA PHE A 27 4.98 -34.76 20.40
C PHE A 27 6.51 -34.84 20.58
N ASP A 28 7.15 -33.75 21.01
CA ASP A 28 8.60 -33.69 21.24
C ASP A 28 8.92 -34.16 22.66
N ALA A 29 9.96 -34.99 22.82
CA ALA A 29 10.37 -35.55 24.12
C ALA A 29 10.83 -34.51 25.16
N THR A 30 10.92 -33.23 24.78
CA THR A 30 11.24 -32.09 25.64
C THR A 30 10.03 -31.18 25.91
N TRP A 31 8.82 -31.57 25.48
CA TRP A 31 7.59 -30.89 25.90
C TRP A 31 7.43 -30.95 27.42
N PRO A 32 7.02 -29.87 28.09
CA PRO A 32 6.97 -29.86 29.55
C PRO A 32 5.95 -30.86 30.08
N ILE A 33 6.35 -31.61 31.10
CA ILE A 33 5.49 -32.61 31.75
C ILE A 33 4.38 -31.91 32.56
N ASP A 34 3.28 -32.62 32.86
CA ASP A 34 2.15 -32.04 33.61
C ASP A 34 2.57 -31.42 34.97
N ALA A 35 3.65 -31.91 35.60
CA ALA A 35 4.22 -31.31 36.81
C ALA A 35 4.88 -29.94 36.58
N GLU A 36 5.48 -29.68 35.40
CA GLU A 36 6.00 -28.36 35.04
C GLU A 36 4.87 -27.39 34.69
N TRP A 37 3.80 -27.87 34.06
CA TRP A 37 2.58 -27.07 33.82
C TRP A 37 1.85 -26.74 35.13
N ALA A 38 1.85 -27.66 36.10
CA ALA A 38 1.36 -27.38 37.46
C ALA A 38 2.22 -26.34 38.17
N ALA A 39 3.56 -26.48 38.15
CA ALA A 39 4.46 -25.48 38.74
C ALA A 39 4.33 -24.09 38.08
N LEU A 40 4.09 -24.02 36.76
CA LEU A 40 3.70 -22.77 36.10
C LEU A 40 2.37 -22.24 36.66
N ASN A 41 1.33 -23.08 36.72
CA ASN A 41 0.01 -22.71 37.21
C ASN A 41 0.04 -22.10 38.62
N ASP A 42 0.78 -22.76 39.54
CA ASP A 42 0.96 -22.30 40.92
C ASP A 42 1.67 -20.93 40.94
N SER A 43 2.71 -20.75 40.11
CA SER A 43 3.43 -19.46 40.00
C SER A 43 2.57 -18.31 39.44
N ILE A 44 1.48 -18.61 38.71
CA ILE A 44 0.52 -17.62 38.20
C ILE A 44 -0.83 -17.66 38.95
N SER A 45 -0.85 -18.15 40.18
CA SER A 45 -2.01 -18.13 41.08
C SER A 45 -3.25 -18.89 40.54
N GLY A 46 -3.04 -20.01 39.84
CA GLY A 46 -4.13 -20.86 39.35
C GLY A 46 -4.75 -20.46 38.00
N SER A 47 -4.19 -19.46 37.31
CA SER A 47 -4.74 -18.93 36.05
C SER A 47 -4.48 -19.78 34.79
N LEU A 48 -3.85 -20.97 34.88
CA LEU A 48 -3.59 -21.83 33.73
C LEU A 48 -4.77 -22.76 33.44
N ILE A 49 -5.34 -22.63 32.24
CA ILE A 49 -6.38 -23.52 31.71
C ILE A 49 -5.73 -24.49 30.72
N LYS A 50 -5.81 -25.81 30.99
CA LYS A 50 -5.55 -26.84 29.96
C LYS A 50 -6.72 -26.83 28.98
N THR A 51 -6.46 -26.67 27.68
CA THR A 51 -7.51 -26.41 26.69
C THR A 51 -8.49 -27.59 26.57
N ARG A 52 -9.80 -27.29 26.66
CA ARG A 52 -10.87 -28.28 26.58
C ARG A 52 -12.01 -27.76 25.69
N PRO A 53 -11.90 -27.90 24.35
CA PRO A 53 -12.81 -27.23 23.41
C PRO A 53 -14.29 -27.56 23.67
N SER A 54 -15.12 -26.52 23.68
CA SER A 54 -16.57 -26.63 23.82
C SER A 54 -17.16 -27.37 22.61
N SER A 55 -17.62 -28.61 22.81
CA SER A 55 -17.77 -29.58 21.71
C SER A 55 -18.94 -30.56 21.90
N CYS A 56 -19.67 -30.76 20.81
CA CYS A 56 -20.86 -31.63 20.70
C CYS A 56 -20.55 -33.06 20.21
N TYR A 57 -19.28 -33.39 19.99
CA TYR A 57 -18.91 -34.70 19.44
C TYR A 57 -19.12 -35.83 20.46
N LYS A 58 -19.80 -36.91 20.05
CA LYS A 58 -20.06 -38.08 20.89
C LYS A 58 -18.77 -38.75 21.42
N THR A 59 -17.66 -38.58 20.71
CA THR A 59 -16.32 -39.10 21.04
C THR A 59 -15.36 -38.03 21.57
N ASN A 60 -15.87 -36.90 22.09
CA ASN A 60 -15.06 -35.80 22.63
C ASN A 60 -14.16 -36.28 23.81
N PRO A 61 -12.82 -36.24 23.67
CA PRO A 61 -11.90 -36.71 24.70
C PRO A 61 -11.63 -35.67 25.80
N PHE A 62 -12.04 -34.41 25.63
CA PHE A 62 -11.55 -33.30 26.45
C PHE A 62 -12.35 -33.01 27.72
N ASN A 63 -13.45 -33.71 28.00
CA ASN A 63 -14.37 -33.40 29.11
C ASN A 63 -14.76 -31.90 29.12
N ALA A 64 -15.45 -31.49 28.04
CA ALA A 64 -15.79 -30.09 27.76
C ALA A 64 -16.61 -29.44 28.89
N PRO A 65 -16.39 -28.15 29.20
CA PRO A 65 -17.02 -27.48 30.33
C PRO A 65 -18.50 -27.12 30.10
N LEU A 66 -18.98 -27.15 28.84
CA LEU A 66 -20.33 -26.75 28.47
C LEU A 66 -21.12 -27.91 27.83
N ASN A 67 -22.41 -27.98 28.15
CA ASN A 67 -23.35 -28.90 27.49
C ASN A 67 -23.58 -28.48 26.04
N CYS A 68 -23.53 -29.43 25.11
CA CYS A 68 -23.76 -29.24 23.68
C CYS A 68 -24.99 -28.36 23.35
N ASN A 69 -26.12 -28.53 24.04
CA ASN A 69 -27.33 -27.74 23.79
C ASN A 69 -27.10 -26.22 23.97
N ILE A 70 -26.22 -25.82 24.90
CA ILE A 70 -25.83 -24.43 25.13
C ILE A 70 -24.86 -23.97 24.03
N VAL A 71 -23.94 -24.84 23.62
CA VAL A 71 -22.95 -24.57 22.56
C VAL A 71 -23.65 -24.34 21.22
N GLU A 72 -24.55 -25.25 20.80
CA GLU A 72 -25.35 -25.10 19.56
C GLU A 72 -26.19 -23.82 19.56
N ALA A 73 -26.98 -23.59 20.61
CA ALA A 73 -27.92 -22.47 20.67
C ALA A 73 -27.25 -21.08 20.66
N ASN A 74 -25.98 -20.99 21.03
CA ASN A 74 -25.24 -19.72 21.10
C ASN A 74 -24.04 -19.65 20.12
N TRP A 75 -23.77 -20.70 19.32
CA TRP A 75 -22.55 -20.78 18.52
C TRP A 75 -22.37 -19.62 17.52
N THR A 76 -23.47 -19.10 16.99
CA THR A 76 -23.48 -17.98 16.05
C THR A 76 -23.07 -16.65 16.69
N GLN A 77 -23.29 -16.47 17.99
CA GLN A 77 -23.03 -15.23 18.71
C GLN A 77 -21.52 -15.00 18.90
N SER A 78 -21.00 -13.87 18.40
CA SER A 78 -19.59 -13.49 18.57
C SER A 78 -19.21 -13.32 20.05
N THR A 79 -20.10 -12.76 20.85
CA THR A 79 -19.96 -12.57 22.31
C THR A 79 -19.82 -13.89 23.06
N PHE A 80 -20.59 -14.92 22.70
CA PHE A 80 -20.48 -16.26 23.29
C PHE A 80 -19.09 -16.85 22.98
N ARG A 81 -18.68 -16.85 21.71
CA ARG A 81 -17.36 -17.39 21.31
C ARG A 81 -16.20 -16.62 21.95
N ALA A 82 -16.27 -15.28 22.02
CA ALA A 82 -15.23 -14.45 22.64
C ALA A 82 -15.05 -14.66 24.15
N ASN A 83 -16.04 -15.26 24.83
CA ASN A 83 -15.97 -15.64 26.24
C ASN A 83 -15.46 -17.09 26.47
N LEU A 84 -15.18 -17.86 25.41
CA LEU A 84 -14.50 -19.15 25.50
C LEU A 84 -12.97 -18.94 25.38
N PRO A 85 -12.14 -19.53 26.28
CA PRO A 85 -10.70 -19.27 26.30
C PRO A 85 -9.94 -19.75 25.07
N GLU A 86 -10.48 -20.75 24.36
CA GLU A 86 -9.88 -21.34 23.16
C GLU A 86 -10.37 -20.74 21.82
N SER A 87 -11.55 -20.10 21.80
CA SER A 87 -12.31 -19.93 20.56
C SER A 87 -11.90 -18.72 19.72
N ILE A 88 -12.20 -18.79 18.42
CA ILE A 88 -11.94 -17.74 17.42
C ILE A 88 -13.12 -17.55 16.46
N SER A 89 -13.19 -16.40 15.82
CA SER A 89 -14.19 -16.11 14.78
C SER A 89 -14.00 -16.98 13.54
N SER A 90 -12.78 -17.04 12.99
CA SER A 90 -12.49 -17.80 11.77
C SER A 90 -12.07 -19.25 12.07
N LEU A 91 -13.06 -20.11 12.35
CA LEU A 91 -12.90 -21.50 12.79
C LEU A 91 -12.07 -22.40 11.85
N LEU A 92 -11.93 -22.04 10.56
CA LEU A 92 -11.04 -22.73 9.63
C LEU A 92 -9.58 -22.72 10.11
N TYR A 93 -9.11 -21.64 10.75
CA TYR A 93 -7.75 -21.57 11.32
C TYR A 93 -7.59 -22.37 12.62
N ALA A 94 -8.67 -22.87 13.20
CA ALA A 94 -8.66 -23.93 14.22
C ALA A 94 -8.72 -25.34 13.61
N ASN A 95 -8.66 -25.47 12.27
CA ASN A 95 -8.86 -26.68 11.49
C ASN A 95 -10.25 -27.32 11.69
N ASN A 96 -11.30 -26.50 11.92
CA ASN A 96 -12.69 -26.92 12.21
C ASN A 96 -12.83 -28.01 13.32
N SER A 97 -11.82 -28.14 14.17
CA SER A 97 -11.47 -29.41 14.82
C SER A 97 -12.36 -29.84 15.99
N CYS A 98 -13.17 -28.93 16.53
CA CYS A 98 -14.17 -29.16 17.58
C CYS A 98 -15.33 -28.15 17.45
N ILE A 99 -16.05 -28.17 16.32
CA ILE A 99 -17.23 -27.31 16.09
C ILE A 99 -18.54 -28.10 16.32
N PRO A 100 -19.67 -27.45 16.66
CA PRO A 100 -20.96 -28.13 16.89
C PRO A 100 -21.74 -28.41 15.59
N PRO A 101 -22.77 -29.27 15.64
CA PRO A 101 -23.79 -29.38 14.59
C PRO A 101 -24.34 -28.02 14.13
N GLY A 102 -24.59 -27.91 12.82
CA GLY A 102 -25.05 -26.66 12.20
C GLY A 102 -23.94 -25.64 11.90
N ALA A 103 -22.74 -25.78 12.48
CA ALA A 103 -21.60 -24.98 12.08
C ALA A 103 -21.09 -25.38 10.66
N PRO A 104 -20.71 -24.44 9.79
CA PRO A 104 -20.11 -24.74 8.49
C PRO A 104 -18.88 -25.64 8.62
N GLY A 105 -18.82 -26.72 7.84
CA GLY A 105 -17.76 -27.73 7.91
C GLY A 105 -17.92 -28.78 9.00
N TYR A 106 -19.02 -28.82 9.76
CA TYR A 106 -19.24 -29.87 10.77
C TYR A 106 -19.41 -31.24 10.11
N ASN A 107 -18.49 -32.17 10.41
CA ASN A 107 -18.59 -33.57 10.01
C ASN A 107 -18.71 -34.47 11.25
N LYS A 108 -19.89 -35.05 11.46
CA LYS A 108 -20.26 -35.92 12.59
C LYS A 108 -19.28 -37.09 12.85
N THR A 109 -18.51 -37.56 11.87
CA THR A 109 -17.56 -38.67 12.04
C THR A 109 -16.12 -38.23 12.34
N ALA A 110 -15.78 -36.94 12.20
CA ALA A 110 -14.42 -36.43 12.42
C ALA A 110 -13.95 -36.52 13.89
N GLY A 111 -14.89 -36.51 14.84
CA GLY A 111 -14.57 -36.42 16.27
C GLY A 111 -14.13 -35.01 16.66
N CYS A 112 -13.44 -34.89 17.81
CA CYS A 112 -12.95 -33.61 18.31
C CYS A 112 -11.48 -33.72 18.75
N HIS A 113 -10.64 -32.84 18.23
CA HIS A 113 -9.20 -32.71 18.52
C HIS A 113 -8.82 -31.23 18.67
N LEU A 114 -7.66 -30.90 19.27
CA LEU A 114 -7.31 -29.47 19.45
C LEU A 114 -7.10 -28.73 18.12
N GLY A 115 -6.61 -29.42 17.08
CA GLY A 115 -6.36 -28.81 15.76
C GLY A 115 -5.48 -27.56 15.88
N GLY A 116 -5.98 -26.42 15.39
CA GLY A 116 -5.30 -25.12 15.49
C GLY A 116 -5.50 -24.35 16.80
N TYR A 117 -6.17 -24.91 17.81
CA TYR A 117 -6.33 -24.29 19.14
C TYR A 117 -5.05 -24.38 19.99
N PRO A 118 -4.80 -23.43 20.91
CA PRO A 118 -3.70 -23.49 21.87
C PRO A 118 -3.79 -24.74 22.77
N SER A 119 -2.65 -25.25 23.24
CA SER A 119 -2.63 -26.40 24.16
C SER A 119 -2.98 -26.01 25.60
N TYR A 120 -2.59 -24.79 25.99
CA TYR A 120 -2.92 -24.17 27.28
C TYR A 120 -3.26 -22.69 27.08
N VAL A 121 -4.08 -22.15 27.97
CA VAL A 121 -4.50 -20.74 27.96
C VAL A 121 -4.23 -20.14 29.34
N VAL A 122 -3.52 -19.00 29.38
CA VAL A 122 -3.41 -18.17 30.58
C VAL A 122 -4.63 -17.26 30.65
N ASN A 123 -5.48 -17.47 31.65
CA ASN A 123 -6.57 -16.57 31.98
C ASN A 123 -6.03 -15.39 32.78
N ALA A 124 -5.53 -14.37 32.09
CA ALA A 124 -4.77 -13.29 32.71
C ALA A 124 -5.66 -12.21 33.32
N THR A 125 -5.35 -11.83 34.56
CA THR A 125 -5.96 -10.68 35.27
C THR A 125 -4.93 -9.61 35.68
N SER A 126 -3.63 -9.93 35.65
CA SER A 126 -2.52 -9.02 35.98
C SER A 126 -1.33 -9.15 35.01
N ASP A 127 -0.44 -8.15 35.01
CA ASP A 127 0.76 -8.14 34.17
C ASP A 127 1.78 -9.21 34.62
N GLU A 128 1.83 -9.50 35.93
CA GLU A 128 2.80 -10.40 36.55
C GLU A 128 2.57 -11.85 36.13
N GLN A 129 1.29 -12.28 36.06
CA GLN A 129 0.90 -13.57 35.52
C GLN A 129 1.36 -13.73 34.07
N ILE A 130 1.18 -12.68 33.26
CA ILE A 130 1.62 -12.66 31.86
C ILE A 130 3.15 -12.70 31.81
N ALA A 131 3.85 -11.93 32.63
CA ALA A 131 5.32 -11.85 32.67
C ALA A 131 5.96 -13.19 33.00
N LEU A 132 5.43 -13.90 34.00
CA LEU A 132 5.89 -15.24 34.36
C LEU A 132 5.63 -16.25 33.24
N ALA A 133 4.39 -16.31 32.73
CA ALA A 133 4.00 -17.30 31.73
C ALA A 133 4.69 -17.08 30.36
N VAL A 134 4.76 -15.84 29.89
CA VAL A 134 5.43 -15.46 28.64
C VAL A 134 6.93 -15.76 28.71
N LYS A 135 7.58 -15.45 29.84
CA LYS A 135 9.01 -15.76 30.06
C LYS A 135 9.25 -17.27 30.10
N TRP A 136 8.41 -18.01 30.82
CA TRP A 136 8.49 -19.46 30.96
C TRP A 136 8.34 -20.18 29.61
N ALA A 137 7.41 -19.73 28.77
CA ALA A 137 7.15 -20.30 27.45
C ALA A 137 8.22 -19.91 26.42
N SER A 138 8.63 -18.64 26.39
CA SER A 138 9.69 -18.16 25.49
C SER A 138 11.03 -18.85 25.79
N GLY A 139 11.37 -19.02 27.07
CA GLY A 139 12.55 -19.77 27.51
C GLY A 139 12.52 -21.27 27.21
N ARG A 140 11.34 -21.84 26.92
CA ARG A 140 11.15 -23.22 26.46
C ARG A 140 10.92 -23.33 24.95
N ASN A 141 11.03 -22.23 24.20
CA ASN A 141 10.77 -22.18 22.75
C ASN A 141 9.36 -22.70 22.35
N ILE A 142 8.37 -22.46 23.23
CA ILE A 142 6.95 -22.73 22.98
C ILE A 142 6.36 -21.52 22.23
N ARG A 143 5.47 -21.77 21.25
CA ARG A 143 4.77 -20.70 20.53
C ARG A 143 3.85 -19.93 21.48
N ILE A 144 3.79 -18.61 21.34
CA ILE A 144 2.88 -17.74 22.08
C ILE A 144 1.87 -17.11 21.10
N VAL A 145 0.61 -17.05 21.50
CA VAL A 145 -0.46 -16.32 20.79
C VAL A 145 -1.22 -15.42 21.77
N LYS A 146 -1.89 -14.37 21.28
CA LYS A 146 -2.73 -13.46 22.09
C LYS A 146 -3.96 -13.04 21.31
N GLY A 147 -5.11 -13.00 21.98
CA GLY A 147 -6.32 -12.43 21.41
C GLY A 147 -7.54 -12.55 22.34
N THR A 148 -8.66 -12.06 21.82
CA THR A 148 -10.00 -12.11 22.42
C THR A 148 -11.00 -12.68 21.41
N GLY A 149 -10.57 -13.70 20.65
CA GLY A 149 -11.35 -14.44 19.64
C GLY A 149 -11.55 -13.77 18.27
N HIS A 150 -11.49 -12.44 18.17
CA HIS A 150 -12.03 -11.71 17.00
C HIS A 150 -11.18 -11.69 15.71
N ASP A 151 -9.99 -12.33 15.65
CA ASP A 151 -9.12 -12.21 14.47
C ASP A 151 -9.63 -13.01 13.26
N LEU A 152 -9.80 -12.32 12.13
CA LEU A 152 -10.31 -12.90 10.87
C LEU A 152 -9.29 -13.82 10.18
N SER A 153 -8.00 -13.65 10.47
CA SER A 153 -6.85 -14.26 9.80
C SER A 153 -6.20 -15.42 10.59
N GLY A 154 -6.83 -15.87 11.69
CA GLY A 154 -6.32 -16.94 12.55
C GLY A 154 -5.15 -16.59 13.46
N ARG A 155 -4.69 -15.33 13.47
CA ARG A 155 -3.48 -14.87 14.21
C ARG A 155 -3.60 -14.98 15.72
N SER A 156 -4.82 -14.97 16.25
CA SER A 156 -5.08 -15.15 17.68
C SER A 156 -5.05 -16.62 18.15
N SER A 157 -4.83 -17.58 17.24
CA SER A 157 -4.75 -19.00 17.56
C SER A 157 -3.51 -19.67 16.99
N GLY A 158 -3.18 -20.84 17.54
CA GLY A 158 -2.12 -21.69 17.04
C GLY A 158 -2.06 -23.00 17.80
N ALA A 159 -1.95 -24.10 17.07
CA ALA A 159 -1.60 -25.38 17.64
C ALA A 159 -0.31 -25.28 18.49
N HIS A 160 -0.19 -26.15 19.49
CA HIS A 160 1.03 -26.34 20.29
C HIS A 160 1.51 -25.09 21.04
N SER A 161 0.63 -24.09 21.21
CA SER A 161 0.95 -22.79 21.79
C SER A 161 0.41 -22.60 23.20
N LEU A 162 1.01 -21.64 23.90
CA LEU A 162 0.43 -21.01 25.08
C LEU A 162 -0.29 -19.73 24.65
N SER A 163 -1.61 -19.67 24.83
CA SER A 163 -2.39 -18.46 24.59
C SER A 163 -2.39 -17.56 25.81
N ILE A 164 -2.18 -16.25 25.62
CA ILE A 164 -2.39 -15.23 26.64
C ILE A 164 -3.77 -14.59 26.42
N TRP A 165 -4.77 -15.05 27.15
CA TRP A 165 -6.14 -14.58 27.04
C TRP A 165 -6.37 -13.44 28.04
N THR A 166 -6.29 -12.20 27.55
CA THR A 166 -6.40 -11.00 28.38
C THR A 166 -7.84 -10.59 28.71
N ARG A 167 -8.84 -11.41 28.35
CA ARG A 167 -10.29 -11.10 28.43
C ARG A 167 -10.75 -10.61 29.82
N HIS A 168 -10.13 -11.08 30.89
CA HIS A 168 -10.48 -10.69 32.26
C HIS A 168 -9.62 -9.54 32.84
N MET A 169 -8.77 -8.92 32.03
CA MET A 169 -8.16 -7.62 32.33
C MET A 169 -9.15 -6.49 31.97
N LEU A 170 -10.01 -6.15 32.93
CA LEU A 170 -11.16 -5.25 32.76
C LEU A 170 -10.98 -3.89 33.46
N GLN A 171 -9.77 -3.55 33.88
CA GLN A 171 -9.47 -2.27 34.54
C GLN A 171 -9.69 -1.10 33.56
N VAL A 172 -10.41 -0.07 34.00
CA VAL A 172 -10.68 1.14 33.21
C VAL A 172 -10.85 2.36 34.12
N GLU A 173 -10.25 3.47 33.72
CA GLU A 173 -10.19 4.73 34.45
C GLU A 173 -10.34 5.90 33.46
N PHE A 174 -11.00 6.98 33.89
CA PHE A 174 -11.17 8.21 33.13
C PHE A 174 -10.46 9.36 33.86
N ASP A 175 -9.58 10.08 33.16
CA ASP A 175 -8.82 11.21 33.71
C ASP A 175 -8.88 12.40 32.74
N SER A 176 -9.45 13.52 33.20
CA SER A 176 -9.54 14.78 32.46
C SER A 176 -8.39 15.75 32.72
N GLY A 177 -7.49 15.40 33.64
CA GLY A 177 -6.27 16.14 33.99
C GLY A 177 -4.99 15.43 33.57
N TRP A 178 -5.05 14.38 32.75
CA TRP A 178 -3.93 13.48 32.52
C TRP A 178 -2.73 14.16 31.86
N ARG A 179 -1.58 14.15 32.54
CA ARG A 179 -0.35 14.81 32.06
C ARG A 179 0.26 14.05 30.88
N VAL A 180 0.27 14.66 29.71
CA VAL A 180 0.82 14.06 28.48
C VAL A 180 2.36 13.98 28.56
N PRO A 181 2.97 12.78 28.52
CA PRO A 181 4.42 12.58 28.66
C PRO A 181 5.24 13.42 27.68
N GLY A 182 6.38 13.93 28.16
CA GLY A 182 7.26 14.81 27.38
C GLY A 182 6.73 16.23 27.17
N THR A 183 5.63 16.61 27.83
CA THR A 183 5.03 17.95 27.70
C THR A 183 4.64 18.57 29.05
N ASN A 184 4.30 19.86 29.00
CA ASN A 184 3.66 20.61 30.08
C ASN A 184 2.13 20.75 29.87
N LYS A 185 1.52 19.84 29.09
CA LYS A 185 0.08 19.83 28.82
C LYS A 185 -0.62 18.68 29.53
N THR A 186 -1.89 18.89 29.85
CA THR A 186 -2.84 17.84 30.19
C THR A 186 -3.78 17.57 29.00
N ASP A 187 -4.44 16.42 29.00
CA ASP A 187 -5.46 16.06 28.02
C ASP A 187 -6.46 15.09 28.65
N THR A 188 -7.67 14.96 28.10
CA THR A 188 -8.65 13.97 28.59
C THR A 188 -8.35 12.60 28.00
N VAL A 189 -8.30 11.58 28.85
CA VAL A 189 -8.00 10.20 28.45
C VAL A 189 -8.94 9.17 29.09
N LEU A 190 -9.07 8.04 28.41
CA LEU A 190 -9.55 6.80 28.97
C LEU A 190 -8.36 5.82 29.04
N ILE A 191 -8.02 5.38 30.26
CA ILE A 191 -7.03 4.33 30.52
C ILE A 191 -7.78 3.01 30.50
N VAL A 192 -7.34 2.05 29.68
CA VAL A 192 -8.08 0.82 29.38
C VAL A 192 -7.18 -0.41 29.34
N ALA A 193 -7.56 -1.43 30.11
CA ALA A 193 -6.94 -2.74 30.06
C ALA A 193 -7.33 -3.54 28.80
N SER A 194 -6.44 -4.46 28.39
CA SER A 194 -6.51 -5.12 27.08
C SER A 194 -7.52 -6.28 26.95
N GLY A 195 -8.40 -6.48 27.95
CA GLY A 195 -9.52 -7.44 27.88
C GLY A 195 -10.85 -6.84 27.43
N LEU A 196 -10.97 -5.52 27.53
CA LEU A 196 -12.16 -4.75 27.20
C LEU A 196 -12.47 -4.80 25.69
N THR A 197 -13.75 -4.82 25.34
CA THR A 197 -14.21 -4.52 23.98
C THR A 197 -14.40 -3.02 23.79
N TYR A 198 -14.64 -2.60 22.54
CA TYR A 198 -15.10 -1.24 22.29
C TYR A 198 -16.46 -0.93 22.92
N GLY A 199 -17.37 -1.91 23.04
CA GLY A 199 -18.60 -1.77 23.83
C GLY A 199 -18.33 -1.42 25.29
N ASP A 200 -17.42 -2.15 25.94
CA ASP A 200 -17.03 -1.89 27.33
C ASP A 200 -16.37 -0.52 27.49
N ALA A 201 -15.43 -0.17 26.61
CA ALA A 201 -14.62 1.05 26.69
C ALA A 201 -15.40 2.32 26.31
N VAL A 202 -16.15 2.31 25.21
CA VAL A 202 -17.04 3.42 24.80
C VAL A 202 -18.16 3.57 25.83
N GLY A 203 -18.75 2.46 26.28
CA GLY A 203 -19.76 2.45 27.35
C GLY A 203 -19.24 2.96 28.70
N HIS A 204 -17.93 2.97 28.94
CA HIS A 204 -17.33 3.64 30.09
C HIS A 204 -17.12 5.14 29.85
N ALA A 205 -16.52 5.53 28.71
CA ALA A 205 -16.29 6.95 28.39
C ALA A 205 -17.59 7.78 28.40
N LEU A 206 -18.69 7.21 27.89
CA LEU A 206 -19.99 7.86 27.82
C LEU A 206 -20.60 8.21 29.20
N LYS A 207 -20.11 7.62 30.29
CA LYS A 207 -20.51 7.99 31.67
C LYS A 207 -20.00 9.36 32.09
N TYR A 208 -18.98 9.86 31.39
CA TYR A 208 -18.30 11.14 31.63
C TYR A 208 -18.56 12.15 30.50
N ASP A 209 -19.60 11.92 29.69
CA ASP A 209 -19.92 12.67 28.46
C ASP A 209 -18.75 12.76 27.47
N HIS A 210 -18.02 11.65 27.31
CA HIS A 210 -16.90 11.51 26.39
C HIS A 210 -16.99 10.24 25.52
N VAL A 211 -16.25 10.23 24.43
CA VAL A 211 -16.05 9.10 23.51
C VAL A 211 -14.56 8.89 23.24
N ILE A 212 -14.19 7.67 22.85
CA ILE A 212 -12.88 7.33 22.27
C ILE A 212 -13.07 6.95 20.81
N VAL A 213 -12.01 7.04 19.99
CA VAL A 213 -12.06 6.49 18.63
C VAL A 213 -12.10 4.95 18.71
N SER A 214 -13.20 4.38 18.22
CA SER A 214 -13.51 2.95 18.26
C SER A 214 -13.67 2.37 16.86
N GLY A 215 -13.66 1.02 16.77
CA GLY A 215 -14.30 0.32 15.65
C GLY A 215 -15.82 0.51 15.65
N ASN A 216 -16.48 0.02 14.60
CA ASN A 216 -17.94 -0.08 14.54
C ASN A 216 -18.46 -1.11 15.56
N ASP A 217 -17.86 -2.29 15.51
CA ASP A 217 -18.33 -3.47 16.22
C ASP A 217 -17.98 -3.42 17.72
N ALA A 218 -19.00 -3.27 18.56
CA ALA A 218 -18.90 -3.22 20.02
C ALA A 218 -18.35 -4.52 20.63
N THR A 219 -18.34 -5.62 19.87
CA THR A 219 -17.79 -6.91 20.31
C THR A 219 -16.29 -7.06 20.05
N VAL A 220 -15.68 -6.18 19.23
CA VAL A 220 -14.24 -6.20 18.94
C VAL A 220 -13.43 -5.75 20.16
N GLY A 221 -12.44 -6.58 20.53
CA GLY A 221 -11.43 -6.26 21.53
C GLY A 221 -10.40 -5.27 20.99
N LEU A 222 -10.00 -4.27 21.79
CA LEU A 222 -9.06 -3.21 21.39
C LEU A 222 -7.78 -3.76 20.74
N GLY A 223 -7.28 -4.89 21.26
CA GLY A 223 -6.06 -5.63 20.88
C GLY A 223 -5.56 -5.48 19.44
N GLY A 224 -6.05 -6.33 18.53
CA GLY A 224 -5.61 -6.35 17.13
C GLY A 224 -5.99 -5.08 16.38
N HIS A 225 -7.20 -4.58 16.64
CA HIS A 225 -7.78 -3.41 15.99
C HIS A 225 -6.85 -2.18 16.11
N ILE A 226 -6.58 -1.72 17.34
CA ILE A 226 -5.80 -0.51 17.58
C ILE A 226 -4.31 -0.64 17.23
N GLN A 227 -3.76 -1.86 17.25
CA GLN A 227 -2.34 -2.09 16.94
C GLN A 227 -2.07 -2.29 15.44
N GLY A 228 -3.07 -2.71 14.66
CA GLY A 228 -3.01 -2.72 13.19
C GLY A 228 -3.41 -1.39 12.55
N GLY A 229 -4.23 -0.59 13.24
CA GLY A 229 -4.60 0.77 12.83
C GLY A 229 -5.93 1.21 13.44
N GLY A 230 -6.98 0.43 13.18
CA GLY A 230 -8.31 0.62 13.77
C GLY A 230 -9.07 1.78 13.16
N HIS A 231 -9.91 1.50 12.16
CA HIS A 231 -10.87 2.47 11.65
C HIS A 231 -12.18 2.41 12.46
N GLY A 232 -13.26 3.01 11.95
CA GLY A 232 -14.56 3.09 12.62
C GLY A 232 -15.08 4.53 12.70
N PRO A 233 -16.17 4.80 13.45
CA PRO A 233 -17.10 5.89 13.11
C PRO A 233 -16.50 7.30 13.17
N LEU A 234 -15.55 7.53 14.08
CA LEU A 234 -14.93 8.84 14.31
C LEU A 234 -13.61 9.05 13.55
N SER A 235 -13.20 8.10 12.69
CA SER A 235 -11.87 8.08 12.07
C SER A 235 -11.58 9.30 11.21
N SER A 236 -12.51 9.70 10.34
CA SER A 236 -12.36 10.85 9.45
C SER A 236 -12.21 12.19 10.20
N THR A 237 -12.69 12.25 11.45
CA THR A 237 -12.66 13.45 12.31
C THR A 237 -11.44 13.50 13.22
N PHE A 238 -11.12 12.40 13.92
CA PHE A 238 -10.10 12.36 14.99
C PHE A 238 -8.86 11.52 14.66
N GLY A 239 -8.76 10.98 13.44
CA GLY A 239 -7.73 10.00 13.07
C GLY A 239 -8.12 8.59 13.49
N LEU A 240 -7.34 7.61 13.07
CA LEU A 240 -7.61 6.21 13.41
C LEU A 240 -7.46 5.98 14.93
N ALA A 241 -7.99 4.87 15.45
CA ALA A 241 -7.86 4.52 16.87
C ALA A 241 -6.38 4.48 17.31
N VAL A 242 -5.48 4.03 16.44
CA VAL A 242 -4.02 4.03 16.67
C VAL A 242 -3.41 5.42 16.86
N ASP A 243 -3.99 6.44 16.23
CA ASP A 243 -3.50 7.83 16.27
C ASP A 243 -3.83 8.52 17.59
N ASN A 244 -4.67 7.88 18.41
CA ASN A 244 -5.20 8.39 19.67
C ASN A 244 -4.55 7.73 20.90
N MET A 245 -3.59 6.83 20.71
CA MET A 245 -2.90 6.06 21.75
C MET A 245 -1.70 6.84 22.33
N TYR A 246 -1.80 7.39 23.54
CA TYR A 246 -0.72 8.16 24.19
C TYR A 246 0.38 7.30 24.81
N LYS A 247 0.00 6.24 25.54
CA LYS A 247 0.88 5.35 26.31
C LYS A 247 0.38 3.91 26.16
N VAL A 248 1.28 2.93 26.24
CA VAL A 248 0.93 1.52 26.43
C VAL A 248 1.78 0.87 27.53
N ARG A 249 1.19 -0.13 28.21
CA ARG A 249 1.90 -1.06 29.09
C ARG A 249 2.05 -2.41 28.38
N VAL A 250 3.27 -2.95 28.36
CA VAL A 250 3.67 -4.06 27.48
C VAL A 250 4.53 -5.05 28.23
N VAL A 251 4.13 -6.32 28.23
CA VAL A 251 4.93 -7.42 28.77
C VAL A 251 5.75 -8.06 27.65
N THR A 252 7.07 -7.97 27.76
CA THR A 252 8.03 -8.53 26.79
C THR A 252 8.23 -10.04 26.93
N THR A 253 8.82 -10.66 25.91
CA THR A 253 9.17 -12.12 25.92
C THR A 253 10.12 -12.53 27.03
N GLN A 254 10.90 -11.59 27.58
CA GLN A 254 11.81 -11.79 28.71
C GLN A 254 11.12 -11.65 30.09
N GLY A 255 9.81 -11.32 30.11
CA GLY A 255 9.04 -11.06 31.31
C GLY A 255 9.23 -9.65 31.90
N HIS A 256 9.81 -8.70 31.16
CA HIS A 256 9.86 -7.30 31.60
C HIS A 256 8.53 -6.60 31.27
N ILE A 257 7.93 -6.00 32.29
CA ILE A 257 6.77 -5.10 32.17
C ILE A 257 7.32 -3.71 31.85
N LEU A 258 7.01 -3.18 30.66
CA LEU A 258 7.51 -1.91 30.16
C LEU A 258 6.36 -0.92 29.95
N THR A 259 6.63 0.36 30.23
CA THR A 259 5.80 1.47 29.72
C THR A 259 6.45 2.01 28.44
N ALA A 260 5.63 2.24 27.41
CA ALA A 260 6.06 2.91 26.18
C ALA A 260 5.20 4.16 25.92
N ASP A 261 5.85 5.31 25.80
CA ASP A 261 5.24 6.62 25.62
C ASP A 261 6.19 7.57 24.85
N ALA A 262 5.88 8.88 24.82
CA ALA A 262 6.69 9.89 24.14
C ALA A 262 8.08 10.14 24.75
N THR A 263 8.41 9.55 25.91
CA THR A 263 9.66 9.74 26.66
C THR A 263 10.47 8.46 26.89
N GLN A 264 9.82 7.29 26.94
CA GLN A 264 10.45 5.98 27.18
C GLN A 264 9.93 4.92 26.20
N ASN A 265 10.82 4.01 25.78
CA ASN A 265 10.52 2.94 24.80
C ASN A 265 9.79 3.46 23.54
N GLN A 266 10.18 4.64 23.05
CA GLN A 266 9.54 5.32 21.91
C GLN A 266 9.49 4.47 20.64
N ASP A 267 10.46 3.57 20.43
CA ASP A 267 10.51 2.63 19.31
C ASP A 267 9.47 1.49 19.44
N LEU A 268 9.23 1.01 20.67
CA LEU A 268 8.16 0.07 20.99
C LEU A 268 6.77 0.71 20.81
N LEU A 269 6.57 1.95 21.32
CA LEU A 269 5.32 2.69 21.08
C LEU A 269 5.10 2.91 19.57
N TRP A 270 6.14 3.33 18.84
CA TRP A 270 6.05 3.54 17.40
C TRP A 270 5.64 2.25 16.67
N ALA A 271 6.21 1.09 17.03
CA ALA A 271 5.86 -0.19 16.43
C ALA A 271 4.46 -0.69 16.81
N ILE A 272 4.05 -0.53 18.07
CA ILE A 272 2.69 -0.90 18.54
C ILE A 272 1.64 0.00 17.90
N ARG A 273 1.96 1.27 17.61
CA ARG A 273 1.10 2.19 16.85
C ARG A 273 1.08 1.86 15.33
N GLY A 274 0.59 0.68 14.97
CA GLY A 274 0.24 0.33 13.57
C GLY A 274 1.08 -0.79 12.94
N GLY A 275 2.01 -1.41 13.69
CA GLY A 275 2.80 -2.56 13.26
C GLY A 275 2.19 -3.93 13.55
N GLY A 276 0.91 -3.99 13.96
CA GLY A 276 0.16 -5.22 14.21
C GLY A 276 0.37 -5.84 15.60
N ALA A 277 -0.68 -6.41 16.18
CA ALA A 277 -0.64 -7.04 17.49
C ALA A 277 0.09 -8.40 17.50
N GLY A 278 0.54 -8.82 18.69
CA GLY A 278 1.12 -10.15 18.91
C GLY A 278 2.55 -10.31 18.40
N GLN A 279 3.31 -9.21 18.28
CA GLN A 279 4.64 -9.21 17.65
C GLN A 279 5.76 -8.63 18.51
N TYR A 280 5.49 -7.58 19.30
CA TYR A 280 6.50 -6.84 20.07
C TYR A 280 6.39 -7.06 21.59
N GLY A 281 5.58 -8.03 22.00
CA GLY A 281 5.16 -8.28 23.39
C GLY A 281 3.64 -8.32 23.54
N ILE A 282 3.17 -8.57 24.76
CA ILE A 282 1.76 -8.56 25.12
C ILE A 282 1.40 -7.17 25.64
N VAL A 283 0.66 -6.38 24.87
CA VAL A 283 0.07 -5.13 25.38
C VAL A 283 -1.06 -5.47 26.35
N THR A 284 -0.98 -4.89 27.55
CA THR A 284 -1.91 -5.12 28.67
C THR A 284 -2.76 -3.91 29.03
N GLU A 285 -2.29 -2.69 28.72
CA GLU A 285 -3.00 -1.42 28.96
C GLU A 285 -2.72 -0.43 27.82
N TYR A 286 -3.70 0.41 27.49
CA TYR A 286 -3.56 1.60 26.66
C TYR A 286 -4.06 2.84 27.41
N VAL A 287 -3.42 3.98 27.20
CA VAL A 287 -3.99 5.30 27.51
C VAL A 287 -4.43 5.92 26.20
N LEU A 288 -5.74 6.09 26.03
CA LEU A 288 -6.35 6.60 24.80
C LEU A 288 -6.89 8.01 25.02
N LYS A 289 -6.65 8.92 24.08
CA LYS A 289 -7.30 10.23 24.08
C LYS A 289 -8.83 10.06 23.97
N ALA A 290 -9.54 10.79 24.82
CA ALA A 290 -10.99 10.89 24.78
C ALA A 290 -11.42 12.31 24.36
N TYR A 291 -12.63 12.40 23.79
CA TYR A 291 -13.22 13.61 23.21
C TYR A 291 -14.63 13.80 23.78
N PRO A 292 -15.15 15.03 23.94
CA PRO A 292 -16.54 15.24 24.31
C PRO A 292 -17.51 14.54 23.34
N THR A 293 -18.65 14.06 23.84
CA THR A 293 -19.64 13.33 23.02
C THR A 293 -20.17 14.21 21.88
N PRO A 294 -20.08 13.79 20.60
CA PRO A 294 -20.74 14.49 19.51
C PRO A 294 -22.22 14.13 19.45
N SER A 295 -23.07 15.06 18.99
CA SER A 295 -24.39 14.68 18.47
C SER A 295 -24.20 13.96 17.13
N VAL A 296 -25.09 13.01 16.81
CA VAL A 296 -24.98 12.23 15.57
C VAL A 296 -26.30 12.27 14.80
N ILE A 297 -26.21 12.52 13.49
CA ILE A 297 -27.31 12.34 12.55
C ILE A 297 -26.95 11.20 11.62
N GLU A 298 -27.87 10.29 11.44
CA GLU A 298 -27.76 9.16 10.53
C GLU A 298 -28.80 9.31 9.42
N THR A 299 -28.38 9.08 8.18
CA THR A 299 -29.28 9.01 7.03
C THR A 299 -28.67 8.09 5.98
N SER A 300 -29.48 7.63 5.03
CA SER A 300 -29.02 6.73 3.97
C SER A 300 -29.85 6.85 2.71
N PHE A 301 -29.34 6.32 1.60
CA PHE A 301 -30.16 5.97 0.46
C PHE A 301 -29.82 4.60 -0.10
N THR A 302 -30.79 3.98 -0.77
CA THR A 302 -30.58 2.78 -1.58
C THR A 302 -30.84 3.09 -3.05
N ILE A 303 -29.88 2.76 -3.91
CA ILE A 303 -29.97 2.82 -5.38
C ILE A 303 -30.18 1.39 -5.90
N SER A 304 -31.22 1.18 -6.69
CA SER A 304 -31.53 -0.14 -7.26
C SER A 304 -32.15 -0.05 -8.66
N PRO A 305 -32.04 -1.11 -9.50
CA PRO A 305 -32.72 -1.15 -10.78
C PRO A 305 -34.23 -1.15 -10.59
N ARG A 306 -34.96 -0.30 -11.33
CA ARG A 306 -36.41 -0.10 -11.09
C ARG A 306 -37.24 -1.38 -11.29
N ALA A 307 -36.76 -2.32 -12.12
CA ALA A 307 -37.36 -3.65 -12.29
C ALA A 307 -37.27 -4.54 -11.03
N VAL A 308 -36.21 -4.41 -10.22
CA VAL A 308 -36.05 -5.18 -8.97
C VAL A 308 -37.07 -4.71 -7.93
N VAL A 309 -37.27 -3.40 -7.81
CA VAL A 309 -38.29 -2.79 -6.93
C VAL A 309 -39.72 -3.20 -7.34
N GLN A 310 -39.94 -3.50 -8.62
CA GLN A 310 -41.22 -3.99 -9.16
C GLN A 310 -41.41 -5.52 -9.04
N GLY A 311 -40.59 -6.22 -8.26
CA GLY A 311 -40.71 -7.67 -8.02
C GLY A 311 -40.28 -8.56 -9.20
N ASN A 312 -39.68 -7.97 -10.25
CA ASN A 312 -39.11 -8.74 -11.36
C ASN A 312 -37.71 -9.23 -10.97
N HIS A 313 -37.65 -10.36 -10.26
CA HIS A 313 -36.42 -10.99 -9.79
C HIS A 313 -35.53 -11.45 -10.96
N LYS A 314 -34.60 -10.58 -11.37
CA LYS A 314 -33.43 -10.87 -12.20
C LYS A 314 -32.20 -10.28 -11.54
N ALA A 315 -31.03 -10.84 -11.84
CA ALA A 315 -29.76 -10.38 -11.29
C ALA A 315 -29.50 -8.89 -11.60
N GLY A 316 -28.95 -8.18 -10.63
CA GLY A 316 -28.64 -6.76 -10.70
C GLY A 316 -27.81 -6.31 -9.50
N VAL A 317 -27.26 -5.11 -9.55
CA VAL A 317 -26.49 -4.50 -8.46
C VAL A 317 -27.42 -3.59 -7.65
N SER A 318 -27.49 -3.79 -6.33
CA SER A 318 -28.03 -2.80 -5.39
C SER A 318 -26.88 -2.07 -4.71
N ILE A 319 -27.08 -0.79 -4.39
CA ILE A 319 -26.15 0.01 -3.58
C ILE A 319 -26.90 0.62 -2.41
N SER A 320 -26.43 0.38 -1.19
CA SER A 320 -26.89 1.09 0.01
C SER A 320 -25.78 2.00 0.52
N GLN A 321 -26.07 3.27 0.75
CA GLN A 321 -25.11 4.28 1.20
C GLN A 321 -25.58 4.88 2.52
N GLY A 322 -24.89 4.57 3.62
CA GLY A 322 -25.05 5.23 4.92
C GLY A 322 -24.19 6.50 5.04
N PHE A 323 -24.69 7.48 5.79
CA PHE A 323 -24.03 8.75 6.10
C PHE A 323 -24.17 9.04 7.60
N TYR A 324 -23.06 9.41 8.26
CA TYR A 324 -23.05 9.81 9.67
C TYR A 324 -22.48 11.22 9.81
N ALA A 325 -23.27 12.14 10.39
CA ALA A 325 -22.89 13.53 10.60
C ALA A 325 -22.69 13.82 12.08
N PHE A 326 -21.46 14.19 12.45
CA PHE A 326 -21.12 14.57 13.82
C PHE A 326 -21.28 16.08 14.00
N ASN A 327 -22.01 16.51 15.03
CA ASN A 327 -22.25 17.91 15.38
C ASN A 327 -22.91 18.80 14.29
N LYS A 328 -23.62 18.20 13.31
CA LYS A 328 -24.38 18.92 12.27
C LYS A 328 -25.87 19.10 12.64
N SER A 329 -26.59 19.88 11.83
CA SER A 329 -28.06 19.93 11.87
C SER A 329 -28.68 18.90 10.92
N LYS A 330 -29.91 18.48 11.23
CA LYS A 330 -30.68 17.55 10.38
C LYS A 330 -30.85 18.10 8.97
N THR A 331 -31.24 19.38 8.85
CA THR A 331 -31.48 20.06 7.57
C THR A 331 -30.23 20.17 6.71
N ASP A 332 -29.06 20.45 7.31
CA ASP A 332 -27.79 20.49 6.55
C ASP A 332 -27.41 19.10 6.03
N THR A 333 -27.61 18.06 6.86
CA THR A 333 -27.30 16.67 6.50
C THR A 333 -28.23 16.18 5.38
N GLU A 334 -29.53 16.44 5.49
CA GLU A 334 -30.53 16.13 4.45
C GLU A 334 -30.24 16.87 3.14
N LYS A 335 -29.84 18.14 3.21
CA LYS A 335 -29.45 18.93 2.04
C LYS A 335 -28.21 18.36 1.35
N LEU A 336 -27.19 17.95 2.09
CA LEU A 336 -25.98 17.35 1.54
C LEU A 336 -26.27 16.01 0.84
N VAL A 337 -27.15 15.19 1.40
CA VAL A 337 -27.56 13.91 0.79
C VAL A 337 -28.47 14.13 -0.42
N GLN A 338 -29.42 15.06 -0.35
CA GLN A 338 -30.26 15.42 -1.51
C GLN A 338 -29.39 15.96 -2.67
N MET A 339 -28.39 16.80 -2.38
CA MET A 339 -27.42 17.27 -3.39
C MET A 339 -26.66 16.12 -4.08
N ALA A 340 -26.39 15.01 -3.38
CA ALA A 340 -25.82 13.81 -4.01
C ALA A 340 -26.86 13.10 -4.90
N ILE A 341 -28.09 12.91 -4.42
CA ILE A 341 -29.20 12.29 -5.16
C ILE A 341 -29.51 13.07 -6.45
N ASP A 342 -29.56 14.41 -6.38
CA ASP A 342 -29.85 15.28 -7.52
C ASP A 342 -28.78 15.19 -8.61
N ARG A 343 -27.49 15.10 -8.24
CA ARG A 343 -26.40 14.88 -9.21
C ARG A 343 -26.47 13.50 -9.87
N ILE A 344 -26.85 12.47 -9.11
CA ILE A 344 -27.03 11.11 -9.64
C ILE A 344 -28.16 11.08 -10.69
N TYR A 345 -29.32 11.71 -10.41
CA TYR A 345 -30.40 11.82 -11.39
C TYR A 345 -30.04 12.72 -12.59
N THR A 346 -29.31 13.82 -12.37
CA THR A 346 -28.79 14.66 -13.46
C THR A 346 -27.96 13.83 -14.45
N PHE A 347 -27.17 12.87 -13.93
CA PHE A 347 -26.34 11.99 -14.75
C PHE A 347 -27.13 10.93 -15.54
N THR A 348 -28.33 10.52 -15.10
CA THR A 348 -29.22 9.66 -15.92
C THR A 348 -29.96 10.45 -17.01
N GLY A 349 -29.65 11.74 -17.19
CA GLY A 349 -30.45 12.64 -18.03
C GLY A 349 -31.82 12.91 -17.42
N ASN A 350 -31.97 12.74 -16.11
CA ASN A 350 -33.24 12.68 -15.38
C ASN A 350 -34.18 11.54 -15.85
N ASP A 351 -33.65 10.47 -16.44
CA ASP A 351 -34.42 9.26 -16.71
C ASP A 351 -34.69 8.48 -15.40
N HIS A 352 -35.85 8.72 -14.81
CA HIS A 352 -36.33 8.01 -13.62
C HIS A 352 -36.90 6.61 -13.93
N SER A 353 -36.92 6.15 -15.20
CA SER A 353 -37.42 4.81 -15.56
C SER A 353 -36.41 3.70 -15.28
N ILE A 354 -35.11 4.01 -15.39
CA ILE A 354 -34.01 3.04 -15.28
C ILE A 354 -33.73 2.67 -13.81
N LEU A 355 -33.74 3.67 -12.91
CA LEU A 355 -33.29 3.55 -11.53
C LEU A 355 -34.36 3.97 -10.52
N SER A 356 -34.29 3.38 -9.34
CA SER A 356 -35.01 3.82 -8.15
C SER A 356 -33.98 4.20 -7.08
N ILE A 357 -33.98 5.47 -6.68
CA ILE A 357 -33.23 5.95 -5.51
C ILE A 357 -34.25 6.21 -4.40
N VAL A 358 -34.06 5.58 -3.25
CA VAL A 358 -34.92 5.72 -2.07
C VAL A 358 -34.05 6.22 -0.93
N ALA A 359 -34.24 7.49 -0.54
CA ALA A 359 -33.70 8.01 0.72
C ALA A 359 -34.46 7.41 1.91
N SER A 360 -33.76 7.11 2.99
CA SER A 360 -34.36 6.70 4.26
C SER A 360 -34.77 7.93 5.09
N ASN A 361 -35.53 7.70 6.15
CA ASN A 361 -35.85 8.75 7.12
C ASN A 361 -34.60 9.08 7.94
N THR A 362 -34.09 10.30 7.80
CA THR A 362 -32.96 10.81 8.60
C THR A 362 -33.25 10.76 10.10
N THR A 363 -32.50 9.92 10.80
CA THR A 363 -32.53 9.70 12.24
C THR A 363 -31.59 10.68 12.94
N VAL A 364 -32.09 11.32 14.00
CA VAL A 364 -31.26 12.14 14.90
C VAL A 364 -31.04 11.34 16.16
N HIS A 365 -29.78 10.99 16.45
CA HIS A 365 -29.39 10.29 17.67
C HIS A 365 -29.08 11.32 18.76
N PRO A 366 -29.87 11.43 19.85
CA PRO A 366 -29.66 12.46 20.87
C PRO A 366 -28.38 12.26 21.69
N THR A 367 -27.75 11.09 21.59
CA THR A 367 -26.46 10.76 22.20
C THR A 367 -25.68 9.84 21.26
N TYR A 368 -24.34 9.91 21.29
CA TYR A 368 -23.49 8.92 20.61
C TYR A 368 -23.75 7.48 21.11
N LYS A 369 -24.25 7.31 22.35
CA LYS A 369 -24.66 5.99 22.86
C LYS A 369 -25.73 5.35 21.97
N GLY A 370 -26.84 6.06 21.72
CA GLY A 370 -27.93 5.54 20.89
C GLY A 370 -27.50 5.23 19.46
N PHE A 371 -26.62 6.06 18.90
CA PHE A 371 -25.98 5.80 17.61
C PHE A 371 -25.13 4.53 17.62
N PHE A 372 -24.25 4.36 18.61
CA PHE A 372 -23.35 3.20 18.70
C PHE A 372 -24.11 1.90 18.99
N GLU A 373 -25.19 1.96 19.77
CA GLU A 373 -26.12 0.85 19.98
C GLU A 373 -26.91 0.51 18.70
N ALA A 374 -27.27 1.51 17.87
CA ALA A 374 -27.94 1.30 16.58
C ALA A 374 -27.02 0.70 15.51
N LEU A 375 -25.76 1.15 15.39
CA LEU A 375 -24.76 0.54 14.50
C LEU A 375 -24.64 -0.98 14.76
N ASN A 376 -24.66 -1.38 16.03
CA ASN A 376 -24.48 -2.76 16.46
C ASN A 376 -25.74 -3.63 16.33
N ALA A 377 -26.78 -3.15 15.65
CA ALA A 377 -27.93 -3.94 15.20
C ALA A 377 -27.76 -4.47 13.75
N GLY A 378 -26.68 -4.11 13.04
CA GLY A 378 -26.34 -4.54 11.68
C GLY A 378 -24.92 -5.15 11.56
N VAL A 379 -24.48 -5.47 10.34
CA VAL A 379 -23.22 -6.22 10.06
C VAL A 379 -22.14 -5.31 9.39
N ASP A 380 -20.86 -5.69 9.49
CA ASP A 380 -19.64 -4.86 9.36
C ASP A 380 -18.81 -5.04 8.04
N SER A 381 -18.04 -4.03 7.54
CA SER A 381 -17.06 -4.12 6.37
C SER A 381 -16.29 -2.81 5.91
N SER A 382 -15.19 -2.88 5.07
CA SER A 382 -14.05 -1.85 4.93
C SER A 382 -13.08 -1.96 3.66
N VAL A 383 -11.82 -1.37 3.53
CA VAL A 383 -10.55 -1.44 2.61
C VAL A 383 -10.43 -1.67 1.01
N ALA A 384 -9.91 -0.88 0.00
CA ALA A 384 -9.38 0.52 -0.34
C ALA A 384 -9.32 0.92 -1.89
N GLU A 385 -9.03 2.19 -2.32
CA GLU A 385 -9.26 2.85 -3.68
C GLU A 385 -8.10 3.64 -4.39
N LYS A 386 -8.20 3.95 -5.72
CA LYS A 386 -7.68 5.19 -6.40
C LYS A 386 -8.30 5.55 -7.78
N HIS A 387 -8.62 6.82 -8.07
CA HIS A 387 -9.03 7.44 -9.35
C HIS A 387 -8.77 6.68 -10.69
N VAL A 388 -9.84 6.41 -11.46
CA VAL A 388 -9.80 5.64 -12.73
C VAL A 388 -10.62 6.31 -13.84
N LYS A 389 -10.28 6.08 -15.12
CA LYS A 389 -11.14 6.45 -16.27
C LYS A 389 -12.44 5.63 -16.20
N GLN A 390 -13.60 6.29 -16.23
CA GLN A 390 -14.97 5.72 -16.20
C GLN A 390 -15.09 4.24 -16.64
N LYS A 391 -14.90 3.93 -17.93
CA LYS A 391 -15.00 2.54 -18.48
C LYS A 391 -14.13 1.48 -17.77
N THR A 392 -13.02 1.89 -17.15
CA THR A 392 -12.11 1.02 -16.39
C THR A 392 -12.50 0.97 -14.90
N LEU A 393 -13.14 2.00 -14.34
CA LEU A 393 -13.72 1.93 -12.97
C LEU A 393 -14.82 0.87 -12.91
N ILE A 394 -15.76 0.88 -13.86
CA ILE A 394 -16.73 -0.20 -14.11
C ILE A 394 -16.07 -1.58 -14.12
N SER A 395 -14.90 -1.71 -14.76
CA SER A 395 -14.23 -3.01 -14.89
C SER A 395 -13.67 -3.52 -13.55
N TYR A 396 -13.21 -2.62 -12.67
CA TYR A 396 -12.82 -2.97 -11.31
C TYR A 396 -14.04 -3.24 -10.42
N LEU A 397 -15.07 -2.38 -10.46
CA LEU A 397 -16.33 -2.59 -9.72
C LEU A 397 -16.96 -3.94 -10.02
N LYS A 398 -17.03 -4.33 -11.30
CA LYS A 398 -17.45 -5.67 -11.71
C LYS A 398 -16.58 -6.75 -11.08
N ARG A 399 -15.25 -6.71 -11.28
CA ARG A 399 -14.31 -7.70 -10.73
C ARG A 399 -14.31 -7.79 -9.19
N MET A 400 -14.64 -6.72 -8.48
CA MET A 400 -14.84 -6.72 -7.02
C MET A 400 -16.11 -7.47 -6.61
N ILE A 401 -17.24 -7.24 -7.28
CA ILE A 401 -18.52 -7.90 -6.97
C ILE A 401 -18.75 -9.23 -7.72
N THR A 402 -17.82 -9.64 -8.60
CA THR A 402 -17.81 -10.99 -9.18
C THR A 402 -17.31 -12.00 -8.15
N ASN A 403 -18.18 -12.97 -7.80
CA ASN A 403 -17.84 -14.18 -7.08
C ASN A 403 -17.20 -15.21 -8.05
N SER A 404 -16.35 -16.12 -7.56
CA SER A 404 -15.81 -17.25 -8.33
C SER A 404 -16.88 -18.33 -8.60
N ASP A 405 -17.90 -18.42 -7.77
CA ASP A 405 -19.11 -19.21 -7.99
C ASP A 405 -20.12 -18.44 -8.88
N PRO A 406 -20.54 -18.97 -10.05
CA PRO A 406 -21.56 -18.35 -10.90
C PRO A 406 -22.96 -18.23 -10.28
N GLU A 407 -23.30 -19.06 -9.30
CA GLU A 407 -24.54 -18.93 -8.49
C GLU A 407 -24.33 -18.08 -7.23
N GLY A 408 -23.09 -17.71 -6.92
CA GLY A 408 -22.72 -16.96 -5.73
C GLY A 408 -23.05 -15.47 -5.81
N SER A 409 -23.70 -14.95 -4.76
CA SER A 409 -23.75 -13.50 -4.52
C SER A 409 -22.33 -12.96 -4.28
N GLY A 410 -22.03 -11.81 -4.87
CA GLY A 410 -20.84 -11.03 -4.52
C GLY A 410 -21.23 -9.77 -3.73
N MET A 411 -20.33 -9.35 -2.86
CA MET A 411 -20.47 -8.13 -2.05
C MET A 411 -19.17 -7.35 -2.04
N ALA A 412 -19.25 -6.02 -2.09
CA ALA A 412 -18.13 -5.13 -1.84
C ALA A 412 -18.60 -3.96 -0.96
N VAL A 413 -17.76 -3.43 -0.08
CA VAL A 413 -18.13 -2.32 0.82
C VAL A 413 -17.04 -1.28 0.86
N ILE A 414 -17.44 -0.03 0.63
CA ILE A 414 -16.62 1.12 0.32
C ILE A 414 -16.97 2.28 1.26
N GLY A 415 -16.17 2.47 2.30
CA GLY A 415 -16.36 3.57 3.25
C GLY A 415 -15.29 4.66 3.17
N LEU A 416 -15.59 5.78 3.81
CA LEU A 416 -14.73 6.96 3.94
C LEU A 416 -14.03 7.02 5.30
N GLN A 417 -13.44 5.89 5.70
CA GLN A 417 -12.67 5.75 6.94
C GLN A 417 -11.27 6.41 6.91
N GLY A 418 -10.80 6.90 5.76
CA GLY A 418 -9.54 7.62 5.63
C GLY A 418 -9.67 9.13 5.90
N GLY A 419 -9.00 9.94 5.08
CA GLY A 419 -9.31 11.37 5.00
C GLY A 419 -8.67 12.29 6.06
N PRO A 420 -9.33 13.38 6.49
CA PRO A 420 -8.62 14.48 7.13
C PRO A 420 -8.10 14.17 8.52
N GLY A 421 -8.80 13.35 9.32
CA GLY A 421 -8.31 12.86 10.60
C GLY A 421 -6.94 12.16 10.47
N PRO A 422 -6.83 11.04 9.73
CA PRO A 422 -5.57 10.32 9.56
C PRO A 422 -4.50 11.13 8.83
N ALA A 423 -4.88 12.03 7.91
CA ALA A 423 -3.93 12.92 7.23
C ALA A 423 -3.35 14.00 8.17
N LYS A 424 -4.19 14.62 9.02
CA LYS A 424 -3.83 15.73 9.92
C LYS A 424 -3.19 15.29 11.24
N THR A 425 -3.20 13.99 11.59
CA THR A 425 -2.57 13.44 12.80
C THR A 425 -1.18 14.04 13.07
N PRO A 426 -0.92 14.66 14.24
CA PRO A 426 0.39 15.24 14.55
C PRO A 426 1.53 14.22 14.47
N ARG A 427 2.73 14.63 14.00
CA ARG A 427 3.86 13.70 13.83
C ARG A 427 4.28 12.98 15.12
N SER A 428 4.05 13.57 16.29
CA SER A 428 4.27 12.96 17.62
C SER A 428 3.29 11.83 17.97
N MET A 429 2.10 11.81 17.35
CA MET A 429 1.10 10.76 17.51
C MET A 429 1.22 9.64 16.46
N ARG A 430 1.88 9.89 15.33
CA ARG A 430 2.09 8.87 14.28
C ARG A 430 3.00 7.73 14.77
N GLY A 431 2.63 6.51 14.43
CA GLY A 431 3.45 5.30 14.62
C GLY A 431 3.94 4.69 13.30
N ALA A 432 3.99 3.36 13.30
CA ALA A 432 4.36 2.50 12.17
C ALA A 432 3.18 2.13 11.25
N LEU A 433 1.99 2.70 11.45
CA LEU A 433 0.85 2.57 10.54
C LEU A 433 1.29 2.77 9.07
N LEU A 434 0.87 1.86 8.19
CA LEU A 434 1.09 1.89 6.74
C LEU A 434 0.95 3.33 6.18
N PRO A 435 2.00 3.91 5.55
CA PRO A 435 2.00 5.31 5.13
C PRO A 435 0.82 5.75 4.25
N ALA A 436 0.25 4.84 3.46
CA ALA A 436 -0.88 5.09 2.57
C ALA A 436 -2.08 5.75 3.30
N TRP A 437 -2.35 5.36 4.54
CA TRP A 437 -3.42 5.93 5.39
C TRP A 437 -3.34 7.45 5.59
N ARG A 438 -2.18 8.07 5.35
CA ARG A 438 -2.01 9.54 5.44
C ARG A 438 -2.41 10.28 4.17
N SER A 439 -2.80 9.55 3.12
CA SER A 439 -3.19 10.03 1.79
C SER A 439 -4.43 9.34 1.20
N THR A 440 -4.83 8.18 1.72
CA THR A 440 -6.02 7.43 1.29
C THR A 440 -7.31 8.08 1.81
N TYR A 441 -8.32 8.16 0.95
CA TYR A 441 -9.66 8.65 1.28
C TYR A 441 -10.66 7.49 1.47
N LEU A 442 -10.75 6.60 0.47
CA LEU A 442 -11.71 5.50 0.38
C LEU A 442 -11.14 4.12 0.77
N HIS A 443 -12.03 3.27 1.28
CA HIS A 443 -11.75 2.02 1.99
C HIS A 443 -12.79 0.94 1.54
N ALA A 444 -12.48 0.22 0.44
CA ALA A 444 -13.30 -0.58 -0.51
C ALA A 444 -13.04 -2.12 -0.71
N MET A 445 -13.50 -3.03 0.17
CA MET A 445 -13.18 -4.48 0.15
C MET A 445 -14.11 -5.25 -0.79
N SER A 446 -13.70 -6.48 -1.10
CA SER A 446 -14.55 -7.52 -1.69
C SER A 446 -14.70 -8.72 -0.74
N TYR A 447 -15.94 -9.17 -0.56
CA TYR A 447 -16.33 -10.40 0.14
C TYR A 447 -16.80 -11.49 -0.85
N SER A 448 -16.45 -11.36 -2.12
CA SER A 448 -16.92 -12.22 -3.22
C SER A 448 -16.07 -13.49 -3.39
N LEU A 449 -15.94 -14.29 -2.31
CA LEU A 449 -15.25 -15.59 -2.31
C LEU A 449 -16.15 -16.66 -1.67
N THR A 450 -16.59 -17.64 -2.47
CA THR A 450 -17.26 -18.84 -1.96
C THR A 450 -16.22 -19.87 -1.49
N LEU A 451 -16.20 -20.16 -0.18
CA LEU A 451 -15.29 -21.17 0.38
C LEU A 451 -15.81 -22.58 0.16
N ASP A 452 -14.97 -23.43 -0.42
CA ASP A 452 -15.27 -24.83 -0.68
C ASP A 452 -15.22 -25.66 0.61
N THR A 453 -16.40 -25.99 1.14
CA THR A 453 -16.57 -26.73 2.39
C THR A 453 -16.57 -28.26 2.21
N THR A 454 -16.30 -28.74 1.00
CA THR A 454 -16.12 -30.19 0.73
C THR A 454 -14.68 -30.66 0.92
N LEU A 455 -13.72 -29.73 0.89
CA LEU A 455 -12.30 -29.96 1.09
C LEU A 455 -11.91 -29.95 2.59
N THR A 456 -10.68 -30.36 2.91
CA THR A 456 -10.12 -30.12 4.25
C THR A 456 -9.89 -28.62 4.49
N PRO A 457 -9.93 -28.12 5.75
CA PRO A 457 -9.74 -26.69 6.03
C PRO A 457 -8.44 -26.10 5.48
N THR A 458 -7.36 -26.88 5.42
CA THR A 458 -6.09 -26.49 4.80
C THR A 458 -6.25 -26.30 3.29
N GLU A 459 -6.83 -27.26 2.58
CA GLU A 459 -7.11 -27.17 1.14
C GLU A 459 -8.11 -26.03 0.82
N THR A 460 -9.15 -25.83 1.64
CA THR A 460 -10.10 -24.71 1.52
C THR A 460 -9.37 -23.36 1.63
N LEU A 461 -8.49 -23.20 2.62
CA LEU A 461 -7.71 -21.98 2.82
C LEU A 461 -6.71 -21.75 1.68
N GLU A 462 -6.02 -22.79 1.21
CA GLU A 462 -5.12 -22.67 0.05
C GLU A 462 -5.87 -22.33 -1.24
N LYS A 463 -7.02 -22.96 -1.49
CA LYS A 463 -7.87 -22.69 -2.67
C LYS A 463 -8.34 -21.23 -2.64
N GLY A 464 -8.88 -20.78 -1.52
CA GLY A 464 -9.29 -19.38 -1.32
C GLY A 464 -8.13 -18.39 -1.45
N ALA A 465 -6.95 -18.72 -0.91
CA ALA A 465 -5.74 -17.91 -1.06
C ALA A 465 -5.33 -17.76 -2.54
N ARG A 466 -5.33 -18.86 -3.30
CA ARG A 466 -5.07 -18.84 -4.76
C ARG A 466 -6.11 -17.98 -5.49
N GLU A 467 -7.41 -18.19 -5.25
CA GLU A 467 -8.48 -17.42 -5.91
C GLU A 467 -8.42 -15.91 -5.60
N LEU A 468 -8.11 -15.53 -4.35
CA LEU A 468 -7.92 -14.12 -3.97
C LEU A 468 -6.67 -13.53 -4.61
N ASN A 469 -5.53 -14.23 -4.54
CA ASN A 469 -4.26 -13.79 -5.12
C ASN A 469 -4.36 -13.65 -6.66
N ASP A 470 -5.08 -14.55 -7.33
CA ASP A 470 -5.21 -14.54 -8.78
C ASP A 470 -6.26 -13.56 -9.32
N SER A 471 -7.22 -13.11 -8.50
CA SER A 471 -8.32 -12.22 -8.94
C SER A 471 -8.38 -10.86 -8.22
N LYS A 472 -8.41 -10.85 -6.89
CA LYS A 472 -8.65 -9.65 -6.06
C LYS A 472 -7.35 -8.90 -5.76
N GLU A 473 -6.26 -9.58 -5.37
CA GLU A 473 -4.98 -8.91 -5.12
C GLU A 473 -4.41 -8.26 -6.39
N LYS A 474 -4.51 -8.91 -7.55
CA LYS A 474 -4.16 -8.29 -8.84
C LYS A 474 -5.02 -7.07 -9.14
N LEU A 475 -6.32 -7.10 -8.82
CA LEU A 475 -7.17 -5.92 -8.95
C LEU A 475 -6.71 -4.77 -8.05
N TRP A 476 -6.37 -5.03 -6.78
CA TRP A 476 -5.86 -3.99 -5.89
C TRP A 476 -4.52 -3.41 -6.40
N GLN A 477 -3.63 -4.26 -6.91
CA GLN A 477 -2.35 -3.86 -7.49
C GLN A 477 -2.50 -3.09 -8.81
N GLU A 478 -3.51 -3.40 -9.63
CA GLU A 478 -3.86 -2.64 -10.84
C GLU A 478 -4.55 -1.30 -10.52
N TRP A 479 -5.45 -1.28 -9.53
CA TRP A 479 -6.27 -0.13 -9.18
C TRP A 479 -5.48 0.92 -8.37
N ALA A 480 -4.72 0.48 -7.37
CA ALA A 480 -4.01 1.33 -6.42
C ALA A 480 -2.58 0.81 -6.12
N PRO A 481 -1.68 0.71 -7.13
CA PRO A 481 -0.33 0.12 -6.96
C PRO A 481 0.51 0.78 -5.84
N ASP A 482 0.31 2.07 -5.63
CA ASP A 482 1.08 2.91 -4.68
C ASP A 482 0.59 2.83 -3.21
N THR A 483 -0.50 2.10 -2.91
CA THR A 483 -1.11 2.08 -1.57
C THR A 483 -0.70 0.83 -0.76
N GLY A 484 -1.60 -0.13 -0.56
CA GLY A 484 -1.46 -1.30 0.32
C GLY A 484 -2.80 -1.71 0.91
N ALA A 485 -2.77 -2.66 1.85
CA ALA A 485 -3.93 -3.30 2.46
C ALA A 485 -3.88 -3.20 4.00
N TYR A 486 -5.04 -3.03 4.62
CA TYR A 486 -5.15 -2.95 6.08
C TYR A 486 -5.10 -4.34 6.70
N MET A 487 -4.01 -4.63 7.40
CA MET A 487 -3.64 -5.98 7.84
C MET A 487 -4.72 -6.71 8.64
N ASN A 488 -5.59 -6.01 9.37
CA ASN A 488 -6.61 -6.66 10.21
C ASN A 488 -7.74 -7.32 9.40
N GLU A 489 -7.99 -6.83 8.19
CA GLU A 489 -9.12 -7.20 7.32
C GLU A 489 -8.65 -7.71 5.94
N ALA A 490 -7.36 -7.97 5.77
CA ALA A 490 -6.77 -8.38 4.51
C ALA A 490 -6.52 -9.90 4.41
N ASN A 491 -6.42 -10.38 3.17
CA ASN A 491 -5.96 -11.72 2.81
C ASN A 491 -4.60 -12.03 3.46
N PRO A 492 -4.51 -12.96 4.44
CA PRO A 492 -3.27 -13.24 5.14
C PRO A 492 -2.29 -14.11 4.35
N TYR A 493 -2.67 -14.52 3.12
CA TYR A 493 -1.83 -15.25 2.17
C TYR A 493 -1.42 -14.37 0.96
N ASN A 494 -1.58 -13.05 1.03
CA ASN A 494 -1.05 -12.12 0.04
C ASN A 494 0.51 -12.22 0.02
N PRO A 495 1.15 -12.61 -1.08
CA PRO A 495 2.62 -12.77 -1.16
C PRO A 495 3.38 -11.44 -1.01
N SER A 496 2.70 -10.31 -1.24
CA SER A 496 3.22 -8.95 -1.12
C SER A 496 2.97 -8.33 0.26
N PHE A 497 2.48 -9.07 1.26
CA PHE A 497 2.09 -8.53 2.58
C PHE A 497 3.13 -7.61 3.23
N LYS A 498 4.43 -7.87 3.03
CA LYS A 498 5.53 -7.01 3.55
C LYS A 498 5.47 -5.58 3.00
N LYS A 499 5.13 -5.42 1.71
CA LYS A 499 4.80 -4.13 1.09
C LYS A 499 3.44 -3.66 1.55
N ASP A 500 2.41 -4.50 1.41
CA ASP A 500 1.04 -3.99 1.42
C ASP A 500 0.53 -3.70 2.85
N PHE A 501 0.99 -4.42 3.89
CA PHE A 501 0.58 -4.18 5.28
C PHE A 501 1.46 -3.17 6.02
N TYR A 502 2.74 -3.05 5.63
CA TYR A 502 3.77 -2.32 6.40
C TYR A 502 4.59 -1.31 5.58
N GLY A 503 4.60 -1.45 4.24
CA GLY A 503 5.30 -0.55 3.32
C GLY A 503 6.77 -0.32 3.67
N ALA A 504 7.20 0.93 3.55
CA ALA A 504 8.56 1.38 3.85
C ALA A 504 8.98 1.19 5.32
N PHE A 505 8.08 0.79 6.22
CA PHE A 505 8.37 0.60 7.65
C PHE A 505 8.76 -0.82 8.02
N TYR A 506 8.57 -1.83 7.14
CA TYR A 506 8.80 -3.24 7.45
C TYR A 506 10.18 -3.52 8.07
N SER A 507 11.27 -3.07 7.43
CA SER A 507 12.63 -3.33 7.91
C SER A 507 12.97 -2.59 9.22
N ARG A 508 12.22 -1.54 9.59
CA ARG A 508 12.36 -0.89 10.91
C ARG A 508 11.54 -1.64 11.96
N LEU A 509 10.33 -2.08 11.63
CA LEU A 509 9.52 -2.94 12.50
C LEU A 509 10.25 -4.25 12.84
N LEU A 510 10.94 -4.86 11.88
CA LEU A 510 11.71 -6.09 12.10
C LEU A 510 12.78 -5.90 13.19
N ARG A 511 13.55 -4.80 13.14
CA ARG A 511 14.53 -4.47 14.18
C ARG A 511 13.93 -4.19 15.55
N VAL A 512 12.69 -3.68 15.61
CA VAL A 512 11.97 -3.53 16.88
C VAL A 512 11.47 -4.90 17.39
N LYS A 513 11.05 -5.81 16.50
CA LYS A 513 10.72 -7.19 16.86
C LYS A 513 11.94 -7.92 17.40
N GLU A 514 13.07 -7.90 16.70
CA GLU A 514 14.34 -8.52 17.14
C GLU A 514 14.78 -8.04 18.53
N LYS A 515 14.52 -6.77 18.87
CA LYS A 515 14.84 -6.17 20.18
C LYS A 515 13.95 -6.64 21.32
N TYR A 516 12.63 -6.76 21.11
CA TYR A 516 11.65 -7.06 22.18
C TYR A 516 11.12 -8.51 22.17
N ASP A 517 11.35 -9.24 21.07
CA ASP A 517 11.20 -10.68 20.90
C ASP A 517 12.43 -11.29 20.18
N PRO A 518 13.58 -11.39 20.87
CA PRO A 518 14.75 -12.13 20.37
C PRO A 518 14.54 -13.65 20.36
N THR A 519 13.34 -14.15 20.72
CA THR A 519 13.01 -15.59 20.77
C THR A 519 12.10 -16.04 19.61
N GLU A 520 11.53 -15.10 18.86
CA GLU A 520 10.51 -15.31 17.84
C GLU A 520 9.33 -16.15 18.38
N SER A 521 8.89 -15.92 19.62
CA SER A 521 7.90 -16.77 20.30
C SER A 521 6.45 -16.33 20.07
N PRO A 522 6.11 -15.02 20.21
CA PRO A 522 4.98 -14.41 19.52
C PRO A 522 5.07 -14.51 17.98
N TRP A 523 4.29 -15.42 17.40
CA TRP A 523 4.18 -15.61 15.96
C TRP A 523 2.72 -15.50 15.48
N VAL A 524 2.54 -14.71 14.43
CA VAL A 524 1.27 -14.46 13.73
C VAL A 524 1.48 -14.58 12.22
N LEU A 525 0.47 -15.10 11.50
CA LEU A 525 0.50 -15.24 10.04
C LEU A 525 0.56 -13.87 9.35
N SER A 526 1.43 -13.73 8.34
CA SER A 526 1.78 -12.46 7.66
C SER A 526 2.16 -11.31 8.62
N GLY A 527 2.82 -11.70 9.71
CA GLY A 527 3.49 -10.81 10.65
C GLY A 527 4.88 -10.35 10.17
N VAL A 528 5.43 -9.40 10.91
CA VAL A 528 6.83 -9.00 10.77
C VAL A 528 7.72 -10.18 11.19
N GLY A 529 8.62 -10.58 10.29
CA GLY A 529 9.46 -11.77 10.41
C GLY A 529 8.71 -13.12 10.29
N SER A 530 7.41 -13.16 9.97
CA SER A 530 6.69 -14.44 9.89
C SER A 530 7.13 -15.30 8.71
N ASP A 531 7.67 -14.69 7.66
CA ASP A 531 8.19 -15.31 6.44
C ASP A 531 9.53 -16.05 6.62
N ALA A 532 10.11 -16.02 7.82
CA ALA A 532 11.20 -16.92 8.22
C ALA A 532 10.70 -18.28 8.77
N TRP A 533 9.39 -18.53 8.75
CA TRP A 533 8.75 -19.69 9.38
C TRP A 533 7.66 -20.34 8.50
N ASP A 534 7.80 -21.64 8.25
CA ASP A 534 6.79 -22.50 7.62
C ASP A 534 5.75 -22.93 8.68
N TYR A 535 4.47 -22.63 8.50
CA TYR A 535 3.36 -23.12 9.36
C TYR A 535 2.51 -24.18 8.64
N SER A 536 2.21 -25.27 9.33
CA SER A 536 1.27 -26.30 8.87
C SER A 536 0.06 -26.36 9.80
N LEU A 537 -1.15 -26.19 9.24
CA LEU A 537 -2.41 -26.22 9.99
C LEU A 537 -2.80 -27.65 10.43
N ASP A 538 -2.48 -28.67 9.64
CA ASP A 538 -2.83 -30.08 9.94
C ASP A 538 -1.95 -30.67 11.05
N THR A 539 -0.64 -30.41 10.98
CA THR A 539 0.31 -30.90 11.99
C THR A 539 0.47 -29.94 13.17
N GLY A 540 0.02 -28.70 13.01
CA GLY A 540 0.22 -27.60 13.95
C GLY A 540 1.67 -27.08 14.04
N LYS A 541 2.61 -27.67 13.29
CA LYS A 541 4.04 -27.37 13.43
C LYS A 541 4.39 -26.00 12.83
N LEU A 542 5.28 -25.30 13.53
CA LEU A 542 5.89 -24.05 13.08
C LEU A 542 7.41 -24.29 12.98
N LEU A 543 7.95 -24.27 11.77
CA LEU A 543 9.32 -24.67 11.45
C LEU A 543 10.08 -23.47 10.89
N ARG A 544 11.30 -23.18 11.36
CA ARG A 544 12.12 -22.15 10.73
C ARG A 544 12.51 -22.57 9.31
N SER A 545 12.16 -21.77 8.32
CA SER A 545 12.37 -22.04 6.89
C SER A 545 13.88 -22.15 6.58
N SER A 546 14.28 -23.20 5.86
CA SER A 546 15.70 -23.56 5.71
C SER A 546 16.42 -22.93 4.51
N VAL A 547 15.95 -21.78 4.00
CA VAL A 547 16.41 -21.17 2.75
C VAL A 547 16.47 -19.63 2.89
N LYS A 548 17.55 -19.01 2.38
CA LYS A 548 17.84 -17.57 2.40
C LYS A 548 17.82 -16.90 3.79
N GLY A 549 18.87 -17.20 4.56
CA GLY A 549 19.12 -16.54 5.85
C GLY A 549 20.62 -16.38 6.19
N GLN A 550 21.49 -16.07 5.22
CA GLN A 550 22.91 -15.86 5.53
C GLN A 550 23.74 -14.89 4.65
N ASP A 551 23.22 -14.37 3.53
CA ASP A 551 23.97 -13.41 2.68
C ASP A 551 23.69 -11.93 3.04
N ASP A 552 22.44 -11.57 3.39
CA ASP A 552 22.06 -10.18 3.72
C ASP A 552 22.41 -9.74 5.17
N LEU A 553 23.07 -10.60 5.96
CA LEU A 553 23.39 -10.35 7.39
C LEU A 553 24.89 -10.39 7.73
N LYS A 554 25.76 -10.14 6.75
CA LYS A 554 27.17 -9.80 6.98
C LYS A 554 27.51 -8.42 6.45
N LEU A 555 27.37 -7.41 7.31
CA LEU A 555 28.13 -6.17 7.16
C LEU A 555 29.62 -6.50 7.32
N ASN A 556 30.38 -6.39 6.23
CA ASN A 556 31.79 -6.78 6.20
C ASN A 556 32.66 -5.69 6.87
N PRO A 557 33.43 -5.95 7.95
CA PRO A 557 34.07 -4.86 8.72
C PRO A 557 35.29 -4.17 8.05
N GLU A 558 35.71 -4.61 6.86
CA GLU A 558 37.04 -4.30 6.32
C GLU A 558 37.14 -3.00 5.50
N ASP A 559 36.04 -2.33 5.15
CA ASP A 559 36.03 -1.01 4.49
C ASP A 559 36.52 0.15 5.41
N SER A 560 37.24 -0.18 6.48
CA SER A 560 37.78 0.73 7.49
C SER A 560 39.31 0.88 7.47
N LYS A 561 40.01 0.37 6.44
CA LYS A 561 41.42 0.66 6.12
C LYS A 561 41.79 0.32 4.67
N LEU A 562 42.06 1.34 3.84
CA LEU A 562 43.26 1.44 2.98
C LEU A 562 43.24 2.73 2.13
N SER A 563 43.86 3.78 2.66
CA SER A 563 44.40 4.87 1.84
C SER A 563 45.83 4.49 1.38
N SER A 564 46.22 4.94 0.17
CA SER A 564 47.41 4.51 -0.58
C SER A 564 47.34 3.04 -1.06
N LEU A 565 47.71 2.66 -2.28
CA LEU A 565 48.90 3.06 -3.07
C LEU A 565 48.61 3.20 -4.59
N GLN A 566 49.67 3.44 -5.39
CA GLN A 566 49.59 3.78 -6.82
C GLN A 566 50.13 2.68 -7.77
N ARG A 567 49.54 2.65 -8.98
CA ARG A 567 50.16 2.35 -10.31
C ARG A 567 50.59 0.91 -10.66
N SER A 568 50.71 0.71 -11.98
CA SER A 568 51.13 -0.49 -12.73
C SER A 568 50.16 -1.69 -12.70
N GLY A 569 50.01 -2.48 -13.76
CA GLY A 569 50.52 -2.31 -15.14
C GLY A 569 50.67 -3.64 -15.88
N HIS A 570 50.47 -3.64 -17.22
CA HIS A 570 50.60 -4.79 -18.13
C HIS A 570 49.54 -5.91 -17.95
N HIS A 571 49.39 -6.87 -18.88
CA HIS A 571 49.17 -6.84 -20.35
C HIS A 571 48.98 -8.30 -20.80
N MET A 572 47.93 -8.62 -21.59
CA MET A 572 47.86 -9.84 -22.46
C MET A 572 47.94 -11.22 -21.75
N ASP A 573 47.57 -12.36 -22.34
CA ASP A 573 47.06 -12.67 -23.69
C ASP A 573 45.98 -13.78 -23.66
N SER A 574 45.46 -14.19 -24.83
CA SER A 574 44.48 -15.28 -25.03
C SER A 574 45.13 -16.68 -25.19
N VAL A 575 44.30 -17.76 -25.28
CA VAL A 575 44.31 -18.78 -26.37
C VAL A 575 43.46 -20.04 -26.06
N ASP A 576 42.66 -20.43 -27.07
CA ASP A 576 42.07 -21.72 -27.50
C ASP A 576 41.46 -22.82 -26.60
N ALA A 577 40.16 -22.97 -26.87
CA ALA A 577 39.32 -24.16 -27.06
C ALA A 577 39.91 -25.53 -27.52
N SER A 578 39.27 -26.61 -27.02
CA SER A 578 38.86 -27.82 -27.79
C SER A 578 37.86 -28.65 -26.95
N CYS A 579 36.60 -28.87 -27.34
CA CYS A 579 36.08 -29.85 -28.31
C CYS A 579 36.25 -31.35 -27.94
N LEU A 580 35.13 -32.02 -27.63
CA LEU A 580 34.86 -33.43 -27.98
C LEU A 580 33.36 -33.77 -27.84
N CYS A 581 32.82 -34.57 -28.77
CA CYS A 581 31.42 -35.03 -28.79
C CYS A 581 31.36 -36.50 -29.22
N GLN A 582 30.45 -37.31 -28.65
CA GLN A 582 29.94 -38.61 -29.14
C GLN A 582 28.85 -39.15 -28.18
N SER A 583 28.04 -40.17 -28.53
CA SER A 583 26.90 -40.12 -29.46
C SER A 583 26.15 -41.46 -29.47
N SER A 584 24.81 -41.47 -29.38
CA SER A 584 23.96 -42.65 -29.60
C SER A 584 22.55 -42.26 -30.04
N THR A 585 21.86 -43.11 -30.82
CA THR A 585 21.14 -42.64 -32.03
C THR A 585 20.00 -43.55 -32.51
N THR A 586 18.73 -43.23 -32.23
CA THR A 586 17.52 -43.76 -32.94
C THR A 586 16.40 -42.70 -32.93
N GLY A 587 15.61 -42.46 -33.98
CA GLY A 587 15.65 -42.94 -35.37
C GLY A 587 14.59 -42.25 -36.27
N CYS A 588 14.84 -42.24 -37.59
CA CYS A 588 14.04 -41.73 -38.73
C CYS A 588 12.56 -42.22 -38.84
N SER A 589 11.63 -41.65 -39.63
CA SER A 589 11.57 -40.39 -40.43
C SER A 589 10.19 -40.13 -41.13
N THR A 590 9.98 -38.88 -41.60
CA THR A 590 9.28 -38.44 -42.86
C THR A 590 7.76 -38.60 -43.16
N CYS A 591 7.18 -37.46 -43.61
CA CYS A 591 6.36 -37.24 -44.85
C CYS A 591 4.80 -37.13 -44.88
N SER A 592 4.33 -35.88 -45.08
CA SER A 592 3.19 -35.43 -45.95
C SER A 592 1.73 -35.87 -45.60
N TRP A 593 0.64 -35.13 -45.90
CA TRP A 593 0.23 -34.44 -47.16
C TRP A 593 -0.61 -33.14 -46.98
N LEU A 594 -0.50 -32.25 -48.00
CA LEU A 594 -1.43 -31.24 -48.61
C LEU A 594 -2.70 -30.74 -47.85
N VAL A 595 -3.04 -29.44 -47.64
CA VAL A 595 -3.22 -28.18 -48.45
C VAL A 595 -4.45 -28.13 -49.42
N PRO A 596 -5.07 -26.97 -49.80
CA PRO A 596 -5.33 -25.66 -49.14
C PRO A 596 -6.78 -25.08 -49.44
N GLU A 597 -6.94 -23.73 -49.53
CA GLU A 597 -7.92 -22.96 -50.37
C GLU A 597 -9.41 -22.81 -49.92
N TRP A 598 -10.23 -21.78 -50.25
CA TRP A 598 -10.18 -20.44 -50.93
C TRP A 598 -11.05 -19.45 -50.09
N ALA A 599 -10.90 -18.11 -49.96
CA ALA A 599 -10.62 -16.94 -50.81
C ALA A 599 -11.87 -16.11 -51.28
N ASN A 600 -11.78 -14.76 -51.13
CA ASN A 600 -12.56 -13.65 -51.74
C ASN A 600 -14.09 -13.47 -51.57
N HIS A 601 -14.52 -12.30 -51.04
CA HIS A 601 -15.17 -11.16 -51.78
C HIS A 601 -15.51 -10.02 -50.77
N GLN A 602 -14.96 -8.80 -50.87
CA GLN A 602 -15.27 -7.65 -51.76
C GLN A 602 -16.35 -6.66 -51.25
N LEU A 603 -15.85 -5.49 -50.80
CA LEU A 603 -16.38 -4.12 -50.92
C LEU A 603 -17.90 -3.82 -50.97
N LYS A 604 -18.32 -2.89 -50.09
CA LYS A 604 -19.08 -1.70 -50.50
C LYS A 604 -18.84 -0.50 -49.55
N ARG A 605 -18.76 0.70 -50.13
CA ARG A 605 -18.82 2.01 -49.43
C ARG A 605 -20.21 2.61 -49.60
N THR A 606 -20.62 3.43 -48.65
CA THR A 606 -21.43 4.65 -48.90
C THR A 606 -20.91 5.78 -48.00
N GLN A 607 -21.01 7.01 -48.49
CA GLN A 607 -20.80 8.25 -47.74
C GLN A 607 -22.16 8.88 -47.44
N GLU A 608 -22.24 9.74 -46.43
CA GLU A 608 -23.18 10.87 -46.40
C GLU A 608 -22.58 12.00 -45.54
N GLU A 609 -23.02 13.24 -45.74
CA GLU A 609 -22.16 14.43 -45.53
C GLU A 609 -22.78 15.57 -44.68
N VAL A 610 -21.90 16.19 -43.88
CA VAL A 610 -21.75 17.65 -43.63
C VAL A 610 -22.96 18.53 -43.23
N SER A 611 -22.91 19.05 -42.00
CA SER A 611 -23.07 20.49 -41.63
C SER A 611 -22.72 20.63 -40.13
N LEU A 612 -21.95 21.58 -39.57
CA LEU A 612 -21.54 22.99 -39.79
C LEU A 612 -22.36 24.07 -39.04
N LEU A 613 -21.59 24.91 -38.32
CA LEU A 613 -21.85 26.24 -37.74
C LEU A 613 -22.63 26.38 -36.41
N GLU A 614 -21.88 26.91 -35.42
CA GLU A 614 -22.20 27.97 -34.45
C GLU A 614 -23.49 27.95 -33.60
N ILE A 615 -23.29 28.08 -32.27
CA ILE A 615 -23.71 29.28 -31.52
C ILE A 615 -22.67 29.57 -30.43
N HIS A 616 -22.43 30.86 -30.16
CA HIS A 616 -21.46 31.36 -29.19
C HIS A 616 -22.12 31.68 -27.83
N ASN A 617 -21.31 31.69 -26.76
CA ASN A 617 -21.56 32.33 -25.46
C ASN A 617 -22.74 31.82 -24.60
N PHE A 618 -22.41 31.26 -23.44
CA PHE A 618 -23.04 31.69 -22.18
C PHE A 618 -21.96 31.81 -21.09
N VAL A 619 -22.01 32.90 -20.32
CA VAL A 619 -21.00 33.23 -19.28
C VAL A 619 -21.72 33.50 -17.97
N LEU A 620 -21.55 32.60 -17.00
CA LEU A 620 -21.97 32.76 -15.59
C LEU A 620 -23.50 32.91 -15.39
N PRO A 621 -24.05 32.91 -14.15
CA PRO A 621 -23.45 32.72 -12.82
C PRO A 621 -23.65 31.25 -12.33
N VAL A 622 -23.47 30.80 -11.07
CA VAL A 622 -23.56 31.41 -9.73
C VAL A 622 -22.54 30.78 -8.77
N SER A 623 -21.94 31.61 -7.92
CA SER A 623 -21.23 31.20 -6.70
C SER A 623 -22.19 30.95 -5.55
N LEU A 624 -22.10 29.82 -4.84
CA LEU A 624 -22.44 29.68 -3.40
C LEU A 624 -22.21 28.23 -2.91
N CYS A 625 -21.08 28.01 -2.23
CA CYS A 625 -20.92 26.90 -1.28
C CYS A 625 -20.35 27.50 0.01
N PRO A 626 -21.07 27.44 1.16
CA PRO A 626 -20.56 27.97 2.42
C PRO A 626 -19.46 27.05 2.96
N CYS A 627 -18.28 27.61 3.22
CA CYS A 627 -17.13 26.82 3.67
C CYS A 627 -17.30 26.40 5.14
N THR A 628 -17.61 25.12 5.37
CA THR A 628 -17.49 24.49 6.71
C THR A 628 -16.70 23.20 6.58
N GLY A 629 -15.43 23.20 6.99
CA GLY A 629 -14.48 22.09 6.78
C GLY A 629 -14.69 20.91 7.73
N GLU A 630 -15.85 20.26 7.62
CA GLU A 630 -16.33 19.22 8.53
C GLU A 630 -16.69 17.93 7.77
N CYS A 631 -16.28 16.78 8.30
CA CYS A 631 -16.43 15.50 7.63
C CYS A 631 -17.68 14.75 8.09
N LEU A 632 -18.56 14.44 7.13
CA LEU A 632 -19.42 13.26 7.21
C LEU A 632 -18.53 11.99 7.16
N LEU A 633 -18.96 10.91 7.82
CA LEU A 633 -18.50 9.55 7.50
C LEU A 633 -19.52 8.89 6.58
N TYR A 634 -19.06 7.99 5.72
CA TYR A 634 -19.86 7.36 4.68
C TYR A 634 -19.51 5.87 4.59
N GLN A 635 -20.48 4.99 4.37
CA GLN A 635 -20.29 3.55 4.08
C GLN A 635 -21.23 3.12 2.94
N ALA A 636 -20.67 2.72 1.80
CA ALA A 636 -21.40 2.27 0.62
C ALA A 636 -21.28 0.75 0.46
N GLU A 637 -22.39 0.04 0.29
CA GLU A 637 -22.45 -1.41 0.20
C GLU A 637 -23.02 -1.83 -1.15
N PHE A 638 -22.28 -2.67 -1.87
CA PHE A 638 -22.59 -3.13 -3.23
C PHE A 638 -22.93 -4.62 -3.18
N GLN A 639 -24.15 -5.00 -3.56
CA GLN A 639 -24.62 -6.38 -3.49
C GLN A 639 -25.19 -6.87 -4.82
N VAL A 640 -24.91 -8.14 -5.16
CA VAL A 640 -25.49 -8.84 -6.33
C VAL A 640 -26.25 -10.09 -5.86
N SER A 641 -27.52 -10.22 -6.27
CA SER A 641 -28.41 -11.30 -5.84
C SER A 641 -28.63 -12.37 -6.92
N PRO A 642 -28.39 -13.67 -6.64
CA PRO A 642 -28.70 -14.78 -7.55
C PRO A 642 -30.19 -15.18 -7.49
N CYS A 643 -30.65 -15.95 -8.49
CA CYS A 643 -32.05 -16.40 -8.58
C CYS A 643 -32.14 -17.93 -8.74
N LYS A 644 -32.78 -18.62 -7.79
CA LYS A 644 -33.10 -20.05 -7.93
C LYS A 644 -34.37 -20.26 -8.75
N ALA A 645 -34.26 -20.96 -9.87
CA ALA A 645 -35.40 -21.62 -10.52
C ALA A 645 -35.66 -23.00 -9.87
N ARG A 646 -36.88 -23.52 -9.96
CA ARG A 646 -37.24 -24.84 -9.40
C ARG A 646 -36.82 -25.99 -10.32
N ASN A 647 -36.54 -27.15 -9.72
CA ASN A 647 -36.18 -28.41 -10.38
C ASN A 647 -37.14 -28.82 -11.50
N THR A 648 -36.59 -29.21 -12.67
CA THR A 648 -37.07 -30.37 -13.45
C THR A 648 -35.97 -30.93 -14.38
N PHE A 649 -35.60 -32.20 -14.14
CA PHE A 649 -35.19 -33.24 -15.10
C PHE A 649 -33.83 -33.22 -15.86
N THR A 650 -33.06 -34.29 -15.57
CA THR A 650 -32.23 -35.15 -16.47
C THR A 650 -31.05 -34.61 -17.29
N SER A 651 -29.84 -34.93 -16.79
CA SER A 651 -28.76 -35.66 -17.48
C SER A 651 -28.50 -35.44 -18.98
N ASN A 652 -27.35 -34.83 -19.31
CA ASN A 652 -26.15 -35.60 -19.69
C ASN A 652 -24.88 -34.74 -19.61
N SER A 653 -23.71 -35.39 -19.72
CA SER A 653 -22.38 -34.79 -19.57
C SER A 653 -21.78 -34.28 -20.87
N GLU A 654 -21.16 -33.10 -20.86
CA GLU A 654 -20.01 -32.76 -21.72
C GLU A 654 -19.23 -31.55 -21.14
N GLU A 655 -17.97 -31.38 -21.57
CA GLU A 655 -17.02 -30.42 -20.96
C GLU A 655 -17.31 -28.95 -21.36
N ILE A 656 -17.23 -28.02 -20.40
CA ILE A 656 -17.36 -26.57 -20.67
C ILE A 656 -16.07 -25.83 -20.30
N ARG A 657 -15.50 -25.11 -21.27
CA ARG A 657 -14.30 -24.28 -21.11
C ARG A 657 -14.66 -22.90 -20.52
N PRO A 658 -13.95 -22.39 -19.50
CA PRO A 658 -14.27 -21.09 -18.92
C PRO A 658 -13.64 -19.91 -19.68
N MET A 659 -14.45 -19.13 -20.40
CA MET A 659 -14.40 -17.66 -20.59
C MET A 659 -15.07 -17.19 -21.92
N GLU A 660 -16.41 -17.18 -22.03
CA GLU A 660 -17.06 -16.28 -23.03
C GLU A 660 -18.49 -15.79 -22.71
N TYR A 661 -18.98 -15.91 -21.46
CA TYR A 661 -20.33 -15.47 -21.09
C TYR A 661 -20.37 -14.20 -20.22
N LEU A 662 -20.28 -13.03 -20.86
CA LEU A 662 -20.82 -11.76 -20.33
C LEU A 662 -21.03 -10.69 -21.45
N LYS A 663 -21.56 -11.11 -22.62
CA LYS A 663 -22.07 -10.18 -23.65
C LYS A 663 -23.39 -9.56 -23.19
N THR A 664 -23.33 -8.65 -22.22
CA THR A 664 -24.49 -7.95 -21.64
C THR A 664 -25.19 -7.07 -22.66
N SER A 665 -26.52 -6.98 -22.55
CA SER A 665 -27.32 -6.07 -23.37
C SER A 665 -27.01 -4.61 -23.04
N GLY A 666 -27.27 -3.69 -23.98
CA GLY A 666 -26.95 -2.26 -23.84
C GLY A 666 -27.71 -1.49 -22.74
N LYS A 667 -28.50 -2.16 -21.89
CA LYS A 667 -29.11 -1.57 -20.69
C LYS A 667 -28.21 -1.71 -19.46
N ASP A 668 -27.45 -2.80 -19.37
CA ASP A 668 -26.62 -3.12 -18.19
C ASP A 668 -25.45 -2.13 -18.04
N SER A 669 -24.96 -1.57 -19.16
CA SER A 669 -23.94 -0.52 -19.16
C SER A 669 -24.38 0.76 -18.45
N ASN A 670 -25.67 1.12 -18.50
CA ASN A 670 -26.15 2.37 -17.94
C ASN A 670 -26.17 2.34 -16.41
N TYR A 671 -26.41 1.18 -15.79
CA TYR A 671 -26.32 1.01 -14.35
C TYR A 671 -24.91 1.27 -13.83
N PHE A 672 -23.89 0.63 -14.42
CA PHE A 672 -22.50 0.82 -13.98
C PHE A 672 -21.96 2.24 -14.21
N ASN A 673 -22.39 2.93 -15.28
CA ASN A 673 -22.07 4.35 -15.49
C ASN A 673 -22.56 5.24 -14.31
N VAL A 674 -23.67 4.87 -13.66
CA VAL A 674 -24.19 5.60 -12.50
C VAL A 674 -23.44 5.25 -11.21
N ILE A 675 -22.88 4.03 -11.12
CA ILE A 675 -21.99 3.66 -10.02
C ILE A 675 -20.69 4.48 -10.07
N ASP A 676 -20.13 4.66 -11.27
CA ASP A 676 -18.97 5.55 -11.45
C ASP A 676 -19.29 6.97 -10.97
N THR A 677 -20.48 7.48 -11.30
CA THR A 677 -20.95 8.80 -10.87
C THR A 677 -21.13 8.89 -9.36
N LEU A 678 -21.69 7.87 -8.71
CA LEU A 678 -21.81 7.84 -7.25
C LEU A 678 -20.44 8.01 -6.58
N ILE A 679 -19.44 7.21 -7.00
CA ILE A 679 -18.08 7.27 -6.43
C ILE A 679 -17.40 8.60 -6.79
N PHE A 680 -17.55 9.08 -8.03
CA PHE A 680 -16.98 10.35 -8.48
C PHE A 680 -17.59 11.55 -7.73
N GLU A 681 -18.89 11.56 -7.48
CA GLU A 681 -19.58 12.65 -6.78
C GLU A 681 -19.39 12.61 -5.26
N LEU A 682 -19.30 11.43 -4.64
CA LEU A 682 -18.94 11.31 -3.23
C LEU A 682 -17.51 11.83 -2.97
N VAL A 683 -16.57 11.57 -3.88
CA VAL A 683 -15.23 12.18 -3.84
C VAL A 683 -15.31 13.70 -4.13
N SER A 684 -16.04 14.11 -5.17
CA SER A 684 -16.16 15.54 -5.57
C SER A 684 -16.89 16.41 -4.54
N CYS A 685 -17.74 15.84 -3.68
CA CYS A 685 -18.35 16.54 -2.55
C CYS A 685 -17.42 16.66 -1.34
N SER A 686 -16.31 15.91 -1.30
CA SER A 686 -15.21 16.15 -0.36
C SER A 686 -14.19 17.16 -0.89
N ASP A 687 -14.18 17.46 -2.20
CA ASP A 687 -13.24 18.38 -2.82
C ASP A 687 -13.64 19.86 -2.60
N ASP A 688 -13.41 20.35 -1.37
CA ASP A 688 -13.06 21.78 -1.17
C ASP A 688 -11.66 22.10 -1.75
N TYR A 689 -11.03 21.11 -2.41
CA TYR A 689 -9.88 21.22 -3.29
C TYR A 689 -10.24 21.93 -4.63
N LYS A 690 -10.66 23.21 -4.50
CA LYS A 690 -10.95 24.20 -5.56
C LYS A 690 -10.88 23.68 -7.00
N SER A 691 -12.06 23.36 -7.53
CA SER A 691 -12.40 23.12 -8.95
C SER A 691 -11.26 23.34 -9.96
N ARG A 692 -10.53 22.27 -10.29
CA ARG A 692 -9.65 22.24 -11.46
C ARG A 692 -10.49 22.33 -12.74
N PRO A 693 -10.37 23.38 -13.58
CA PRO A 693 -11.05 23.39 -14.87
C PRO A 693 -10.42 22.33 -15.78
N VAL A 694 -11.21 21.36 -16.25
CA VAL A 694 -10.74 20.31 -17.17
C VAL A 694 -10.55 20.91 -18.58
N THR A 695 -9.53 21.76 -18.74
CA THR A 695 -9.19 22.42 -20.01
C THR A 695 -7.70 22.31 -20.32
N SER A 696 -7.39 21.81 -21.52
CA SER A 696 -6.04 21.67 -22.10
C SER A 696 -5.03 20.77 -21.34
N LYS A 697 -4.92 19.50 -21.76
CA LYS A 697 -3.76 18.64 -21.42
C LYS A 697 -2.41 19.25 -21.84
N ASN A 698 -2.43 20.24 -22.73
CA ASN A 698 -1.24 20.95 -23.22
C ASN A 698 -0.69 22.01 -22.23
N LYS A 699 -1.38 22.31 -21.11
CA LYS A 699 -0.87 23.26 -20.10
C LYS A 699 0.28 22.72 -19.23
N HIS A 700 0.39 21.40 -19.02
CA HIS A 700 1.40 20.85 -18.10
C HIS A 700 2.83 20.97 -18.62
N ILE A 701 3.06 20.96 -19.94
CA ILE A 701 4.36 21.32 -20.51
C ILE A 701 4.67 22.80 -20.27
N LYS A 702 3.65 23.66 -20.28
CA LYS A 702 3.79 25.11 -20.10
C LYS A 702 4.26 25.51 -18.70
N LEU A 703 3.88 24.78 -17.64
CA LEU A 703 4.37 25.03 -16.27
C LEU A 703 5.90 25.00 -16.19
N TYR A 704 6.55 24.00 -16.81
CA TYR A 704 8.01 23.89 -16.82
C TYR A 704 8.72 24.93 -17.72
N TYR A 705 7.96 25.69 -18.52
CA TYR A 705 8.41 26.88 -19.24
C TYR A 705 7.93 28.20 -18.60
N SER A 706 7.22 28.15 -17.47
CA SER A 706 6.60 29.31 -16.80
C SER A 706 7.21 29.65 -15.43
N MET A 707 8.03 28.75 -14.86
CA MET A 707 8.67 28.94 -13.55
C MET A 707 9.74 30.06 -13.52
N SER A 708 10.14 30.62 -14.66
CA SER A 708 10.99 31.82 -14.75
C SER A 708 10.21 33.13 -14.51
N SER A 709 9.10 33.07 -13.77
CA SER A 709 8.24 34.22 -13.44
C SER A 709 7.97 34.25 -11.94
N ALA A 710 7.94 35.46 -11.37
CA ALA A 710 7.74 35.63 -9.93
C ALA A 710 6.40 35.07 -9.43
N SER A 711 5.36 35.05 -10.27
CA SER A 711 4.07 34.40 -9.97
C SER A 711 4.20 32.89 -9.83
N GLY A 712 4.87 32.21 -10.77
CA GLY A 712 5.03 30.75 -10.73
C GLY A 712 5.83 30.25 -9.53
N LEU A 713 6.74 31.06 -8.99
CA LEU A 713 7.48 30.74 -7.77
C LEU A 713 6.68 30.96 -6.49
N ILE A 714 5.74 31.92 -6.49
CA ILE A 714 4.80 32.09 -5.38
C ILE A 714 3.83 30.90 -5.36
N GLU A 715 3.28 30.51 -6.51
CA GLU A 715 2.43 29.32 -6.65
C GLU A 715 3.16 28.04 -6.18
N LEU A 716 4.43 27.85 -6.60
CA LEU A 716 5.27 26.75 -6.16
C LEU A 716 5.50 26.76 -4.63
N ALA A 717 5.87 27.91 -4.07
CA ALA A 717 6.17 28.03 -2.65
C ALA A 717 4.92 27.81 -1.77
N GLN A 718 3.77 28.36 -2.17
CA GLN A 718 2.48 28.10 -1.52
C GLN A 718 2.13 26.61 -1.60
N SER A 719 2.23 26.01 -2.79
CA SER A 719 1.97 24.57 -2.97
C SER A 719 2.85 23.70 -2.07
N LEU A 720 4.14 24.03 -1.93
CA LEU A 720 5.08 23.33 -1.04
C LEU A 720 4.84 23.58 0.45
N ILE A 721 4.33 24.73 0.86
CA ILE A 721 3.91 25.00 2.25
C ILE A 721 2.65 24.19 2.60
N GLU A 722 1.67 24.17 1.70
CA GLU A 722 0.34 23.59 1.93
C GLU A 722 0.33 22.06 1.78
N HIS A 723 1.06 21.51 0.80
CA HIS A 723 0.99 20.10 0.41
C HIS A 723 2.30 19.34 0.64
N GLY A 724 3.41 20.06 0.86
CA GLY A 724 4.75 19.49 0.87
C GLY A 724 5.28 19.08 -0.53
N PRO A 725 6.57 18.74 -0.62
CA PRO A 725 7.17 18.17 -1.83
C PRO A 725 6.74 16.72 -2.05
N ARG A 726 6.74 16.25 -3.30
CA ARG A 726 6.37 14.86 -3.69
C ARG A 726 7.25 13.81 -3.01
N LYS A 727 8.53 14.13 -2.88
CA LYS A 727 9.58 13.29 -2.27
C LYS A 727 10.71 14.22 -1.81
N THR A 728 11.41 13.82 -0.75
CA THR A 728 12.70 14.41 -0.38
C THR A 728 13.73 13.32 -0.13
N LEU A 729 15.00 13.65 -0.32
CA LEU A 729 16.14 12.81 0.03
C LEU A 729 17.30 13.71 0.46
N GLN A 730 17.80 13.52 1.68
CA GLN A 730 19.06 14.11 2.13
C GLN A 730 20.18 13.65 1.19
N THR A 731 20.98 14.57 0.63
CA THR A 731 22.18 14.12 -0.09
C THR A 731 23.28 13.76 0.90
N SER A 732 24.09 12.77 0.56
CA SER A 732 25.39 12.51 1.18
C SER A 732 26.54 13.14 0.38
N ARG A 733 26.23 13.79 -0.75
CA ARG A 733 27.21 14.38 -1.68
C ARG A 733 27.49 15.83 -1.35
N ARG A 734 28.71 16.30 -1.59
CA ARG A 734 29.04 17.72 -1.54
C ARG A 734 28.33 18.47 -2.67
N LEU A 735 27.86 19.67 -2.37
CA LEU A 735 27.15 20.54 -3.29
C LEU A 735 27.77 21.93 -3.23
N ARG A 736 28.14 22.46 -4.41
CA ARG A 736 28.72 23.81 -4.53
C ARG A 736 28.03 24.65 -5.59
N ALA A 737 27.89 25.94 -5.31
CA ALA A 737 27.48 26.94 -6.28
C ALA A 737 28.57 28.02 -6.38
N VAL A 738 29.03 28.33 -7.59
CA VAL A 738 30.16 29.23 -7.84
C VAL A 738 29.76 30.32 -8.84
N HIS A 739 30.17 31.56 -8.57
CA HIS A 739 30.01 32.71 -9.47
C HIS A 739 31.33 33.48 -9.55
N ASN A 740 31.87 33.63 -10.77
CA ASN A 740 33.14 34.32 -11.02
C ASN A 740 34.24 33.95 -10.00
N HIS A 741 34.48 32.65 -9.82
CA HIS A 741 35.40 32.04 -8.83
C HIS A 741 35.05 32.23 -7.34
N THR A 742 34.07 33.07 -6.99
CA THR A 742 33.53 33.15 -5.63
C THR A 742 32.60 31.97 -5.36
N THR A 743 32.89 31.18 -4.32
CA THR A 743 32.00 30.11 -3.86
C THR A 743 30.88 30.71 -3.01
N ILE A 744 29.64 30.47 -3.42
CA ILE A 744 28.41 31.05 -2.85
C ILE A 744 27.68 30.04 -1.95
N VAL A 745 27.82 28.76 -2.27
CA VAL A 745 27.33 27.62 -1.46
C VAL A 745 28.43 26.56 -1.45
N ASP A 746 28.69 25.97 -0.29
CA ASP A 746 29.51 24.76 -0.13
C ASP A 746 28.98 23.97 1.06
N THR A 747 28.34 22.82 0.81
CA THR A 747 27.62 22.04 1.82
C THR A 747 27.51 20.55 1.49
N THR A 748 27.48 19.70 2.51
CA THR A 748 27.07 18.28 2.44
C THR A 748 25.67 18.05 3.01
N HIS A 749 24.94 19.13 3.36
CA HIS A 749 23.66 19.08 4.05
C HIS A 749 22.46 19.41 3.15
N GLY A 750 22.66 19.48 1.82
CA GLY A 750 21.58 19.72 0.88
C GLY A 750 20.55 18.58 0.80
N VAL A 751 19.38 18.92 0.24
CA VAL A 751 18.25 18.00 0.07
C VAL A 751 17.82 18.02 -1.40
N TYR A 752 17.69 16.83 -1.99
CA TYR A 752 16.96 16.65 -3.25
C TYR A 752 15.47 16.73 -2.96
N VAL A 753 14.78 17.67 -3.62
CA VAL A 753 13.36 17.96 -3.44
C VAL A 753 12.65 17.74 -4.76
N TRP A 754 11.73 16.76 -4.83
CA TRP A 754 10.89 16.56 -6.01
C TRP A 754 9.69 17.51 -5.91
N GLU A 755 9.81 18.66 -6.58
CA GLU A 755 8.71 19.60 -6.83
C GLU A 755 7.63 18.97 -7.74
N HIS A 756 8.05 18.00 -8.57
CA HIS A 756 7.21 17.23 -9.48
C HIS A 756 7.84 15.85 -9.76
N ASP A 757 7.06 14.95 -10.36
CA ASP A 757 7.34 13.51 -10.39
C ASP A 757 8.39 13.08 -11.45
N SER A 758 9.34 13.95 -11.83
CA SER A 758 10.25 13.69 -12.98
C SER A 758 11.74 13.76 -12.69
N PHE A 759 12.15 14.59 -11.72
CA PHE A 759 13.52 14.74 -11.22
C PHE A 759 13.51 15.70 -10.02
N PRO A 760 14.56 15.73 -9.17
CA PRO A 760 14.65 16.67 -8.06
C PRO A 760 15.21 18.04 -8.47
N THR A 761 14.86 19.05 -7.67
CA THR A 761 15.65 20.28 -7.47
C THR A 761 16.56 20.11 -6.26
N ILE A 762 17.65 20.88 -6.15
CA ILE A 762 18.49 20.94 -4.95
C ILE A 762 18.10 22.13 -4.08
N TYR A 763 17.91 21.86 -2.79
CA TYR A 763 17.72 22.84 -1.73
C TYR A 763 18.93 22.75 -0.78
N VAL A 764 19.36 23.87 -0.22
CA VAL A 764 20.52 23.93 0.69
C VAL A 764 20.19 24.72 1.95
N PRO A 765 20.86 24.48 3.10
CA PRO A 765 20.62 25.27 4.31
C PRO A 765 20.95 26.75 4.09
N VAL A 766 20.13 27.64 4.64
CA VAL A 766 20.39 29.10 4.57
C VAL A 766 21.75 29.46 5.18
N VAL A 767 22.17 28.76 6.24
CA VAL A 767 23.47 28.98 6.91
C VAL A 767 24.69 28.63 6.05
N ASP A 768 24.50 27.84 4.99
CA ASP A 768 25.58 27.44 4.07
C ASP A 768 25.70 28.36 2.83
N VAL A 769 24.80 29.35 2.70
CA VAL A 769 24.97 30.46 1.75
C VAL A 769 26.00 31.44 2.30
N LYS A 770 27.16 31.49 1.66
CA LYS A 770 28.35 32.25 2.09
C LYS A 770 28.75 33.24 0.99
N ASN A 771 29.49 34.29 1.35
CA ASN A 771 29.96 35.34 0.43
C ASN A 771 28.84 36.07 -0.37
N ALA A 772 27.59 35.97 0.08
CA ALA A 772 26.42 36.60 -0.53
C ALA A 772 25.31 36.81 0.51
N LYS A 773 24.41 37.76 0.25
CA LYS A 773 23.31 38.12 1.15
C LYS A 773 21.96 37.78 0.52
N LEU A 774 21.18 36.92 1.18
CA LEU A 774 19.75 36.78 0.88
C LEU A 774 19.00 38.04 1.34
N VAL A 775 18.22 38.62 0.44
CA VAL A 775 17.37 39.80 0.66
C VAL A 775 15.96 39.42 0.25
N ASP A 776 15.11 39.19 1.24
CA ASP A 776 13.70 38.85 1.04
C ASP A 776 12.97 40.03 0.36
N LYS A 777 12.14 39.74 -0.66
CA LYS A 777 11.45 40.72 -1.51
C LYS A 777 9.93 40.69 -1.34
N LYS A 778 9.37 39.51 -1.09
CA LYS A 778 7.96 39.30 -0.80
C LYS A 778 7.79 38.06 0.06
N ASN A 779 7.30 38.25 1.29
CA ASN A 779 6.97 37.16 2.18
C ASN A 779 5.71 36.43 1.69
N ILE A 780 5.64 35.13 2.02
CA ILE A 780 4.58 34.21 1.63
C ILE A 780 3.96 33.66 2.92
N SER A 781 2.74 34.13 3.19
CA SER A 781 1.97 33.78 4.37
C SER A 781 0.91 32.74 4.04
N VAL A 782 0.81 31.72 4.88
CA VAL A 782 -0.25 30.69 4.84
C VAL A 782 -0.78 30.53 6.26
N GLU A 783 -2.10 30.63 6.42
CA GLU A 783 -2.77 30.71 7.74
C GLU A 783 -2.27 31.89 8.59
N LEU A 784 -2.15 33.08 7.98
CA LEU A 784 -1.59 34.32 8.56
C LEU A 784 -0.12 34.26 9.03
N LYS A 785 0.53 33.09 9.01
CA LYS A 785 1.94 32.92 9.35
C LYS A 785 2.83 32.99 8.11
N GLU A 786 3.85 33.85 8.14
CA GLU A 786 4.94 33.84 7.16
C GLU A 786 5.77 32.56 7.28
N ARG A 787 5.90 31.78 6.20
CA ARG A 787 6.67 30.52 6.19
C ARG A 787 7.73 30.43 5.09
N ALA A 788 7.64 31.28 4.08
CA ALA A 788 8.67 31.46 3.06
C ALA A 788 8.71 32.92 2.57
N ALA A 789 9.70 33.25 1.75
CA ALA A 789 9.76 34.48 0.98
C ALA A 789 10.33 34.21 -0.43
N ILE A 790 9.85 34.98 -1.41
CA ILE A 790 10.61 35.21 -2.64
C ILE A 790 11.76 36.15 -2.27
N ALA A 791 12.99 35.71 -2.55
CA ALA A 791 14.22 36.40 -2.19
C ALA A 791 15.06 36.72 -3.43
N GLN A 792 16.01 37.63 -3.24
CA GLN A 792 17.10 37.94 -4.16
C GLN A 792 18.42 37.69 -3.44
N LEU A 793 19.34 36.99 -4.07
CA LEU A 793 20.69 36.78 -3.55
C LEU A 793 21.61 37.85 -4.13
N VAL A 794 22.15 38.71 -3.26
CA VAL A 794 23.06 39.80 -3.63
C VAL A 794 24.49 39.36 -3.34
N ILE A 795 25.30 39.23 -4.38
CA ILE A 795 26.73 38.93 -4.29
C ILE A 795 27.46 40.27 -4.37
N PRO A 796 28.19 40.70 -3.32
CA PRO A 796 28.88 41.99 -3.31
C PRO A 796 29.98 42.03 -4.37
N ALA A 797 30.37 43.24 -4.77
CA ALA A 797 31.56 43.42 -5.60
C ALA A 797 32.83 43.02 -4.83
N HIS A 798 33.76 42.34 -5.49
CA HIS A 798 35.08 41.98 -4.96
C HIS A 798 36.11 42.01 -6.10
N ASP A 799 37.29 42.57 -5.84
CA ASP A 799 38.33 42.81 -6.86
C ASP A 799 37.76 43.47 -8.14
N SER A 800 37.95 42.83 -9.29
CA SER A 800 37.43 43.27 -10.60
C SER A 800 35.99 42.80 -10.90
N ILE A 801 35.32 42.13 -9.96
CA ILE A 801 33.98 41.55 -10.15
C ILE A 801 32.92 42.56 -9.66
N LYS A 802 31.99 42.91 -10.54
CA LYS A 802 30.85 43.79 -10.21
C LYS A 802 29.81 43.04 -9.36
N GLU A 803 29.07 43.79 -8.54
CA GLU A 803 27.93 43.26 -7.78
C GLU A 803 26.94 42.50 -8.70
N ALA A 804 26.54 41.30 -8.28
CA ALA A 804 25.58 40.47 -8.99
C ALA A 804 24.32 40.23 -8.14
N LYS A 805 23.17 40.15 -8.79
CA LYS A 805 21.85 39.98 -8.15
C LYS A 805 21.11 38.83 -8.80
N VAL A 806 20.86 37.77 -8.03
CA VAL A 806 20.24 36.54 -8.51
C VAL A 806 18.81 36.46 -7.98
N ASP A 807 17.85 36.59 -8.89
CA ASP A 807 16.43 36.44 -8.61
C ASP A 807 15.97 34.97 -8.81
N ASN A 808 14.67 34.74 -8.62
CA ASN A 808 14.01 33.42 -8.66
C ASN A 808 14.43 32.47 -7.52
N ILE A 809 14.65 33.01 -6.33
CA ILE A 809 15.02 32.26 -5.13
C ILE A 809 13.82 32.20 -4.18
N VAL A 810 13.58 31.02 -3.59
CA VAL A 810 12.60 30.85 -2.51
C VAL A 810 13.35 30.48 -1.25
N ARG A 811 13.31 31.36 -0.25
CA ARG A 811 13.78 31.07 1.10
C ARG A 811 12.61 30.53 1.91
N PHE A 812 12.78 29.40 2.57
CA PHE A 812 11.85 28.90 3.58
C PHE A 812 12.39 29.29 4.96
N PHE A 813 11.50 29.68 5.87
CA PHE A 813 11.89 30.09 7.22
C PHE A 813 12.02 28.87 8.14
N GLN A 814 12.55 29.07 9.36
CA GLN A 814 12.65 28.02 10.36
C GLN A 814 11.27 27.67 10.92
N ASP A 815 10.67 26.59 10.40
CA ASP A 815 9.35 26.10 10.83
C ASP A 815 9.30 24.57 10.71
N VAL A 816 9.20 23.90 11.86
CA VAL A 816 9.16 22.44 11.97
C VAL A 816 8.03 21.78 11.17
N THR A 817 6.98 22.52 10.81
CA THR A 817 5.89 22.01 9.95
C THR A 817 6.35 21.77 8.50
N LEU A 818 7.31 22.56 8.00
CA LEU A 818 7.88 22.44 6.66
C LEU A 818 8.80 21.22 6.48
N GLY A 819 9.16 20.53 7.57
CA GLY A 819 10.01 19.35 7.56
C GLY A 819 11.37 19.62 6.91
N ALA A 820 11.70 18.87 5.85
CA ALA A 820 12.97 18.97 5.12
C ALA A 820 13.13 20.27 4.29
N LEU A 821 12.16 21.19 4.33
CA LEU A 821 12.30 22.55 3.77
C LEU A 821 12.56 23.62 4.84
N SER A 822 12.51 23.30 6.14
CA SER A 822 12.72 24.28 7.23
C SER A 822 14.13 24.88 7.19
N ASP A 823 14.22 26.22 7.16
CA ASP A 823 15.46 27.01 7.00
C ASP A 823 16.34 26.62 5.79
N MET A 824 15.68 26.12 4.72
CA MET A 824 16.31 25.80 3.44
C MET A 824 16.04 26.89 2.40
N VAL A 825 16.94 27.03 1.44
CA VAL A 825 16.79 27.90 0.28
C VAL A 825 16.83 27.12 -1.03
N ARG A 826 15.88 27.43 -1.91
CA ARG A 826 15.78 26.95 -3.29
C ARG A 826 16.47 27.95 -4.21
N ILE A 827 17.53 27.52 -4.91
CA ILE A 827 18.24 28.34 -5.90
C ILE A 827 18.02 27.72 -7.28
N GLU A 828 17.30 28.43 -8.15
CA GLU A 828 16.89 27.97 -9.48
C GLU A 828 18.07 27.73 -10.43
N PHE A 829 18.26 26.49 -10.90
CA PHE A 829 19.35 26.13 -11.83
C PHE A 829 19.35 26.95 -13.13
N ARG A 830 18.20 27.48 -13.57
CA ARG A 830 18.11 28.28 -14.80
C ARG A 830 18.44 29.77 -14.62
N SER A 831 18.43 30.34 -13.41
CA SER A 831 18.90 31.72 -13.14
C SER A 831 20.41 31.91 -13.40
N ILE A 832 21.10 30.79 -13.64
CA ILE A 832 22.56 30.60 -13.73
C ILE A 832 23.02 30.69 -15.19
N GLY A 833 22.09 30.81 -16.14
CA GLY A 833 22.41 31.21 -17.52
C GLY A 833 22.83 32.68 -17.69
N LYS A 834 22.89 33.48 -16.61
CA LYS A 834 23.31 34.91 -16.65
C LYS A 834 24.10 35.43 -15.43
N LEU A 835 23.81 35.01 -14.18
CA LEU A 835 24.32 35.70 -12.97
C LEU A 835 24.83 34.79 -11.82
N LEU A 836 24.98 33.49 -12.08
CA LEU A 836 25.85 32.54 -11.35
C LEU A 836 26.59 31.74 -12.44
N ASN A 837 27.73 31.10 -12.16
CA ASN A 837 28.52 30.47 -13.25
C ASN A 837 28.29 28.96 -13.36
N GLN A 838 28.31 28.22 -12.24
CA GLN A 838 28.19 26.76 -12.26
C GLN A 838 27.71 26.20 -10.91
N TRP A 839 26.91 25.12 -10.95
CA TRP A 839 26.71 24.21 -9.81
C TRP A 839 27.54 22.94 -9.99
N PHE A 840 28.04 22.40 -8.89
CA PHE A 840 28.74 21.13 -8.85
C PHE A 840 28.10 20.18 -7.84
N GLU A 841 28.03 18.91 -8.22
CA GLU A 841 27.78 17.78 -7.31
C GLU A 841 29.10 17.00 -7.20
N GLU A 842 29.66 16.93 -5.99
CA GLU A 842 31.11 16.80 -5.79
C GLU A 842 31.87 17.85 -6.63
N ASP A 843 32.69 17.41 -7.58
CA ASP A 843 33.41 18.22 -8.58
C ASP A 843 32.78 18.14 -9.99
N GLU A 844 31.67 17.41 -10.18
CA GLU A 844 31.01 17.24 -11.48
C GLU A 844 29.98 18.37 -11.76
N PRO A 845 30.05 19.06 -12.91
CA PRO A 845 29.09 20.10 -13.29
C PRO A 845 27.65 19.58 -13.43
N ILE A 846 26.72 20.15 -12.64
CA ILE A 846 25.28 19.89 -12.83
C ILE A 846 24.84 20.57 -14.14
N PHE A 847 24.33 19.77 -15.08
CA PHE A 847 23.90 20.20 -16.41
C PHE A 847 22.36 20.20 -16.53
N VAL A 848 21.76 21.34 -16.87
CA VAL A 848 20.29 21.57 -16.97
C VAL A 848 19.53 21.51 -15.64
N HIS A 849 19.60 20.40 -14.93
CA HIS A 849 18.98 20.16 -13.61
C HIS A 849 19.69 19.01 -12.88
N ALA A 850 19.46 18.85 -11.58
CA ALA A 850 20.04 17.75 -10.82
C ALA A 850 19.64 16.37 -11.39
N LYS A 851 20.57 15.42 -11.36
CA LYS A 851 20.29 14.01 -11.68
C LYS A 851 19.42 13.41 -10.57
N ASP A 852 18.49 12.55 -10.95
CA ASP A 852 17.71 11.76 -10.00
C ASP A 852 18.59 10.61 -9.47
N PRO A 853 18.86 10.51 -8.14
CA PRO A 853 19.74 9.49 -7.58
C PRO A 853 19.31 8.03 -7.84
N PHE A 854 18.05 7.82 -8.26
CA PHE A 854 17.48 6.50 -8.57
C PHE A 854 17.48 6.17 -10.07
N LYS A 855 17.80 7.13 -10.95
CA LYS A 855 17.91 6.89 -12.39
C LYS A 855 19.29 6.33 -12.77
N ARG A 856 19.30 5.28 -13.59
CA ARG A 856 20.48 4.71 -14.25
C ARG A 856 20.31 4.74 -15.76
N VAL A 857 21.44 4.71 -16.47
CA VAL A 857 21.56 4.56 -17.91
C VAL A 857 22.62 3.50 -18.13
N ASP A 858 22.23 2.39 -18.74
CA ASP A 858 23.12 1.28 -19.10
C ASP A 858 23.15 1.17 -20.63
N ILE A 859 24.34 1.02 -21.22
CA ILE A 859 24.51 0.94 -22.68
C ILE A 859 25.26 -0.35 -23.00
N LEU A 860 24.58 -1.25 -23.72
CA LEU A 860 25.08 -2.58 -24.05
C LEU A 860 25.28 -2.70 -25.57
N HIS A 861 26.44 -3.18 -25.99
CA HIS A 861 26.66 -3.56 -27.38
C HIS A 861 25.87 -4.82 -27.72
N SER A 862 25.29 -4.85 -28.93
CA SER A 862 24.40 -5.91 -29.39
C SER A 862 24.65 -6.22 -30.86
N THR A 863 24.83 -7.50 -31.19
CA THR A 863 24.94 -8.01 -32.57
C THR A 863 23.59 -8.54 -33.10
N ARG A 864 22.48 -8.18 -32.44
CA ARG A 864 21.12 -8.51 -32.88
C ARG A 864 20.79 -7.69 -34.13
N PRO A 865 20.52 -8.29 -35.31
CA PRO A 865 20.20 -7.53 -36.51
C PRO A 865 18.92 -6.72 -36.32
N ILE A 866 18.97 -5.46 -36.71
CA ILE A 866 17.90 -4.48 -36.52
C ILE A 866 17.60 -3.74 -37.82
N GLU A 867 16.30 -3.58 -38.11
CA GLU A 867 15.78 -2.85 -39.27
C GLU A 867 14.69 -1.87 -38.79
N VAL A 868 14.74 -0.64 -39.29
CA VAL A 868 13.78 0.43 -38.93
C VAL A 868 13.01 0.85 -40.18
N LYS A 869 11.67 0.84 -40.09
CA LYS A 869 10.76 1.27 -41.15
C LYS A 869 9.95 2.49 -40.75
N VAL A 870 9.78 3.41 -41.70
CA VAL A 870 8.92 4.59 -41.59
C VAL A 870 7.94 4.56 -42.75
N ASN A 871 6.64 4.56 -42.45
CA ASN A 871 5.58 4.49 -43.46
C ASN A 871 5.74 3.30 -44.43
N GLY A 872 6.20 2.14 -43.92
CA GLY A 872 6.47 0.92 -44.68
C GLY A 872 7.84 0.84 -45.36
N ARG A 873 8.48 1.97 -45.69
CA ARG A 873 9.84 2.01 -46.27
C ARG A 873 10.90 1.78 -45.20
N THR A 874 11.85 0.88 -45.46
CA THR A 874 13.06 0.73 -44.64
C THR A 874 13.94 1.97 -44.77
N VAL A 875 14.30 2.57 -43.64
CA VAL A 875 15.14 3.78 -43.57
C VAL A 875 16.48 3.53 -42.87
N ALA A 876 16.59 2.47 -42.07
CA ALA A 876 17.85 2.05 -41.47
C ALA A 876 17.93 0.53 -41.31
N LYS A 877 19.14 -0.04 -41.42
CA LYS A 877 19.39 -1.46 -41.17
C LYS A 877 20.83 -1.71 -40.73
N ALA A 878 21.02 -2.41 -39.61
CA ALA A 878 22.32 -2.71 -39.04
C ALA A 878 22.41 -4.16 -38.52
N THR A 879 23.62 -4.73 -38.53
CA THR A 879 23.97 -6.00 -37.87
C THR A 879 24.54 -5.83 -36.47
N SER A 880 24.76 -4.58 -36.03
CA SER A 880 25.19 -4.24 -34.68
C SER A 880 24.62 -2.89 -34.25
N SER A 881 24.33 -2.74 -32.96
CA SER A 881 23.81 -1.51 -32.38
C SER A 881 24.16 -1.39 -30.89
N MET A 882 24.00 -0.18 -30.34
CA MET A 882 24.08 0.07 -28.91
C MET A 882 22.66 0.15 -28.33
N HIS A 883 22.33 -0.80 -27.45
CA HIS A 883 21.07 -0.83 -26.71
C HIS A 883 21.22 0.02 -25.44
N LEU A 884 20.55 1.17 -25.40
CA LEU A 884 20.51 2.03 -24.21
C LEU A 884 19.24 1.72 -23.41
N LEU A 885 19.43 1.27 -22.17
CA LEU A 885 18.39 1.08 -21.16
C LEU A 885 18.42 2.29 -20.21
N GLU A 886 17.26 2.83 -19.85
CA GLU A 886 17.14 3.96 -18.92
C GLU A 886 15.95 3.76 -17.98
N THR A 887 16.13 4.02 -16.69
CA THR A 887 15.08 3.81 -15.68
C THR A 887 13.77 4.51 -16.06
N GLY A 888 12.70 3.70 -16.24
CA GLY A 888 11.36 4.17 -16.59
C GLY A 888 11.13 4.54 -18.06
N LEU A 889 12.01 4.12 -18.99
CA LEU A 889 11.83 4.30 -20.43
C LEU A 889 12.10 2.99 -21.21
N PRO A 890 11.49 2.79 -22.39
CA PRO A 890 11.79 1.63 -23.24
C PRO A 890 13.20 1.73 -23.83
N THR A 891 13.81 0.57 -24.09
CA THR A 891 15.14 0.45 -24.71
C THR A 891 15.23 1.25 -26.00
N ARG A 892 16.32 2.01 -26.14
CA ARG A 892 16.62 2.85 -27.30
C ARG A 892 17.79 2.26 -28.08
N TYR A 893 17.58 2.07 -29.37
CA TYR A 893 18.53 1.42 -30.27
C TYR A 893 19.32 2.47 -31.04
N TYR A 894 20.60 2.61 -30.70
CA TYR A 894 21.52 3.57 -31.31
C TYR A 894 22.32 2.88 -32.41
N LEU A 895 22.18 3.39 -33.63
CA LEU A 895 22.73 2.84 -34.87
C LEU A 895 23.90 3.71 -35.37
N PRO A 896 24.88 3.15 -36.09
CA PRO A 896 25.82 3.94 -36.89
C PRO A 896 25.05 4.81 -37.90
N LEU A 897 25.45 6.07 -38.10
CA LEU A 897 24.82 6.94 -39.10
C LEU A 897 24.89 6.33 -40.52
N SER A 898 25.96 5.59 -40.83
CA SER A 898 26.14 4.84 -42.08
C SER A 898 25.14 3.69 -42.28
N ALA A 899 24.42 3.27 -41.25
CA ALA A 899 23.34 2.28 -41.33
C ALA A 899 21.97 2.89 -41.69
N VAL A 900 21.91 4.22 -41.90
CA VAL A 900 20.70 4.96 -42.27
C VAL A 900 20.80 5.44 -43.71
N ASP A 901 19.70 5.31 -44.46
CA ASP A 901 19.54 5.87 -45.80
C ASP A 901 19.69 7.40 -45.75
N GLN A 902 20.83 7.91 -46.21
CA GLN A 902 21.12 9.34 -46.20
C GLN A 902 20.21 10.13 -47.17
N SER A 903 19.58 9.48 -48.15
CA SER A 903 18.72 10.16 -49.14
C SER A 903 17.41 10.66 -48.54
N VAL A 904 17.00 10.13 -47.37
CA VAL A 904 15.77 10.56 -46.67
C VAL A 904 16.04 11.51 -45.51
N LEU A 905 17.30 11.78 -45.14
CA LEU A 905 17.63 12.64 -43.99
C LEU A 905 17.70 14.13 -44.36
N SER A 906 17.10 14.98 -43.52
CA SER A 906 17.26 16.44 -43.58
C SER A 906 17.54 17.00 -42.18
N LYS A 907 18.51 17.89 -42.03
CA LYS A 907 18.98 18.34 -40.70
C LYS A 907 17.99 19.31 -40.05
N SER A 908 17.61 19.03 -38.80
CA SER A 908 16.72 19.90 -38.02
C SER A 908 17.53 20.95 -37.23
N PRO A 909 17.02 22.19 -37.11
CA PRO A 909 17.57 23.20 -36.19
C PRO A 909 17.27 22.91 -34.71
N VAL A 910 16.34 21.98 -34.41
CA VAL A 910 15.94 21.66 -33.03
C VAL A 910 17.10 21.07 -32.23
N ARG A 911 17.23 21.51 -30.98
CA ARG A 911 18.16 20.96 -29.98
C ARG A 911 17.40 20.66 -28.69
N SER A 912 17.82 19.64 -27.95
CA SER A 912 17.31 19.38 -26.60
C SER A 912 18.45 18.99 -25.66
N LYS A 913 18.35 19.31 -24.37
CA LYS A 913 19.41 19.07 -23.38
C LYS A 913 18.94 18.08 -22.31
N CYS A 914 19.79 17.13 -21.96
CA CYS A 914 19.50 16.06 -21.00
C CYS A 914 20.70 15.88 -20.03
N PRO A 915 20.51 15.90 -18.69
CA PRO A 915 21.61 15.70 -17.73
C PRO A 915 22.28 14.34 -17.85
N TYR A 916 21.59 13.32 -18.37
CA TYR A 916 22.09 11.93 -18.46
C TYR A 916 22.77 11.60 -19.79
N LYS A 917 22.66 12.48 -20.81
CA LYS A 917 23.14 12.19 -22.18
C LYS A 917 23.79 13.38 -22.90
N GLY A 918 23.73 14.60 -22.38
CA GLY A 918 24.25 15.80 -23.06
C GLY A 918 23.21 16.50 -23.94
N GLU A 919 23.67 17.16 -25.01
CA GLU A 919 22.81 17.87 -25.97
C GLU A 919 22.53 17.01 -27.22
N ALA A 920 21.24 16.86 -27.55
CA ALA A 920 20.77 16.13 -28.71
C ALA A 920 20.58 17.05 -29.92
N GLU A 921 21.10 16.60 -31.07
CA GLU A 921 20.77 17.11 -32.39
C GLU A 921 19.72 16.21 -33.06
N TYR A 922 18.98 16.74 -34.04
CA TYR A 922 17.86 16.04 -34.68
C TYR A 922 17.97 16.04 -36.22
N TYR A 923 17.42 15.00 -36.84
CA TYR A 923 17.10 14.95 -38.26
C TYR A 923 15.59 14.72 -38.46
N ASN A 924 15.07 15.32 -39.53
CA ASN A 924 13.78 15.00 -40.13
C ASN A 924 13.99 13.85 -41.14
N ILE A 925 12.93 13.06 -41.37
CA ILE A 925 12.89 12.08 -42.46
C ILE A 925 11.93 12.58 -43.55
N VAL A 926 12.33 12.52 -44.82
CA VAL A 926 11.52 12.91 -45.98
C VAL A 926 11.35 11.69 -46.88
N ILE A 927 10.11 11.23 -47.04
CA ILE A 927 9.76 10.09 -47.90
C ILE A 927 8.60 10.53 -48.78
N ASP A 928 8.77 10.40 -50.11
CA ASP A 928 7.74 10.63 -51.12
C ASP A 928 7.03 12.01 -50.97
N GLY A 929 7.81 13.04 -50.67
CA GLY A 929 7.36 14.42 -50.45
C GLY A 929 6.80 14.70 -49.03
N LYS A 930 6.64 13.68 -48.19
CA LYS A 930 6.13 13.81 -46.82
C LYS A 930 7.27 13.89 -45.80
N THR A 931 7.31 15.00 -45.05
CA THR A 931 8.27 15.22 -43.96
C THR A 931 7.74 14.66 -42.63
N PHE A 932 8.59 13.92 -41.92
CA PHE A 932 8.42 13.45 -40.56
C PHE A 932 9.44 14.17 -39.67
N GLU A 933 9.00 15.22 -38.97
CA GLU A 933 9.89 16.12 -38.24
C GLU A 933 10.51 15.48 -36.99
N ASN A 934 11.79 15.77 -36.75
CA ASN A 934 12.54 15.42 -35.55
C ASN A 934 12.49 13.92 -35.18
N LEU A 935 12.26 13.04 -36.16
CA LEU A 935 12.02 11.61 -35.96
C LEU A 935 13.27 10.84 -35.51
N VAL A 936 14.45 11.38 -35.83
CA VAL A 936 15.77 10.83 -35.50
C VAL A 936 16.54 11.82 -34.64
N TRP A 937 17.22 11.35 -33.60
CA TRP A 937 18.14 12.17 -32.78
C TRP A 937 19.49 11.49 -32.57
N TYR A 938 20.50 12.29 -32.22
CA TYR A 938 21.86 11.84 -31.88
C TYR A 938 22.54 12.79 -30.92
N TYR A 939 23.58 12.32 -30.24
CA TYR A 939 24.42 13.12 -29.34
C TYR A 939 25.82 13.21 -29.94
N ASN A 940 26.23 14.39 -30.38
CA ASN A 940 27.59 14.58 -30.93
C ASN A 940 28.65 14.56 -29.82
N HIS A 941 28.33 15.13 -28.66
CA HIS A 941 29.14 15.15 -27.45
C HIS A 941 28.29 14.74 -26.24
N PRO A 942 28.09 13.42 -26.01
CA PRO A 942 27.34 12.94 -24.86
C PRO A 942 28.10 13.12 -23.54
N THR A 943 27.40 12.95 -22.41
CA THR A 943 28.03 12.82 -21.08
C THR A 943 28.88 11.55 -21.00
N LEU A 944 29.82 11.49 -20.05
CA LEU A 944 30.73 10.35 -19.87
C LEU A 944 29.97 9.01 -19.69
N GLU A 945 28.88 9.01 -18.92
CA GLU A 945 28.01 7.83 -18.71
C GLU A 945 27.31 7.36 -20.01
N SER A 946 27.23 8.23 -21.02
CA SER A 946 26.61 7.99 -22.33
C SER A 946 27.64 7.99 -23.48
N ALA A 947 28.95 7.90 -23.19
CA ALA A 947 30.00 7.98 -24.20
C ALA A 947 29.85 6.95 -25.33
N ALA A 948 29.34 5.75 -25.03
CA ALA A 948 29.14 4.67 -25.98
C ALA A 948 28.10 4.94 -27.10
N ILE A 949 27.25 5.97 -26.96
CA ILE A 949 26.31 6.40 -28.02
C ILE A 949 26.78 7.65 -28.79
N ALA A 950 28.03 8.08 -28.61
CA ALA A 950 28.57 9.25 -29.31
C ALA A 950 28.44 9.12 -30.83
N ARG A 951 27.78 10.10 -31.45
CA ARG A 951 27.51 10.20 -32.90
C ARG A 951 26.69 9.04 -33.50
N LEU A 952 26.10 8.18 -32.67
CA LEU A 952 25.10 7.20 -33.09
C LEU A 952 23.70 7.84 -33.12
N VAL A 953 22.85 7.36 -34.03
CA VAL A 953 21.49 7.86 -34.25
C VAL A 953 20.44 6.92 -33.68
N CYS A 954 19.38 7.45 -33.09
CA CYS A 954 18.25 6.69 -32.56
C CYS A 954 16.92 7.27 -33.07
N PHE A 955 15.90 6.41 -33.12
CA PHE A 955 14.56 6.70 -33.61
C PHE A 955 13.55 6.62 -32.46
N TYR A 956 12.40 7.30 -32.58
CA TYR A 956 11.29 7.13 -31.65
C TYR A 956 10.55 5.81 -31.95
N ASN A 957 10.80 4.76 -31.16
CA ASN A 957 10.09 3.46 -31.20
C ASN A 957 8.55 3.61 -31.26
N GLU A 958 8.02 4.70 -30.72
CA GLU A 958 6.61 5.07 -30.71
C GLU A 958 6.06 5.41 -32.11
N LYS A 959 6.94 5.82 -33.04
CA LYS A 959 6.62 6.47 -34.32
C LYS A 959 7.12 5.72 -35.54
N VAL A 960 7.96 4.70 -35.33
CA VAL A 960 8.58 3.86 -36.37
C VAL A 960 8.32 2.40 -36.07
N ASP A 961 8.39 1.55 -37.09
CA ASP A 961 8.38 0.10 -36.89
C ASP A 961 9.82 -0.38 -36.73
N ILE A 962 10.12 -0.98 -35.58
CA ILE A 962 11.43 -1.58 -35.29
C ILE A 962 11.29 -3.09 -35.43
N ILE A 963 12.15 -3.68 -36.24
CA ILE A 963 12.26 -5.12 -36.44
C ILE A 963 13.61 -5.54 -35.85
N LEU A 964 13.61 -6.44 -34.87
CA LEU A 964 14.81 -6.90 -34.16
C LEU A 964 14.85 -8.43 -34.19
N ASP A 965 15.97 -9.01 -34.62
CA ASP A 965 16.10 -10.45 -34.98
C ASP A 965 15.10 -10.94 -36.04
N GLY A 966 14.47 -10.02 -36.78
CA GLY A 966 13.38 -10.32 -37.72
C GLY A 966 11.98 -10.17 -37.13
N GLU A 967 11.84 -10.00 -35.81
CA GLU A 967 10.56 -9.82 -35.12
C GLU A 967 10.17 -8.34 -35.01
N LEU A 968 8.95 -8.01 -35.45
CA LEU A 968 8.37 -6.67 -35.29
C LEU A 968 8.08 -6.40 -33.80
N GLN A 969 8.75 -5.38 -33.26
CA GLN A 969 8.61 -4.96 -31.86
C GLN A 969 7.35 -4.11 -31.67
N GLU A 970 6.64 -4.28 -30.54
CA GLU A 970 5.49 -3.43 -30.21
C GLU A 970 5.94 -1.96 -30.04
N ARG A 971 5.19 -1.02 -30.64
CA ARG A 971 5.42 0.42 -30.45
C ARG A 971 4.99 0.83 -29.03
N PRO A 972 5.91 1.22 -28.13
CA PRO A 972 5.58 1.51 -26.74
C PRO A 972 4.71 2.77 -26.62
N ARG A 973 3.93 2.88 -25.54
CA ARG A 973 3.17 4.10 -25.22
C ARG A 973 3.91 4.94 -24.18
N THR A 974 4.59 5.99 -24.62
CA THR A 974 5.34 6.90 -23.73
C THR A 974 4.95 8.36 -23.96
N LYS A 975 5.55 9.27 -23.18
CA LYS A 975 5.45 10.74 -23.37
C LYS A 975 6.05 11.27 -24.68
N PHE A 976 6.62 10.41 -25.53
CA PHE A 976 7.22 10.77 -26.81
C PHE A 976 6.38 10.34 -28.03
N ALA A 977 5.27 9.63 -27.83
CA ALA A 977 4.30 9.27 -28.86
C ALA A 977 3.57 10.52 -29.40
#